data_AF-A0A8H6J1Q2-F1
#
_entry.id   AF-A0A8H6J1Q2-F1
#
_cell.length_a   1.000
_cell.length_b   1.000
_cell.length_c   1.000
_cell.angle_alpha   90.00
_cell.angle_beta   90.00
_cell.angle_gamma   90.00
#
_symmetry.space_group_name_H-M   'P 1'
#
loop_
_entity.id
_entity.type
_entity.pdbx_description
1 polymer ?
#
loop_
_entity_poly.entity_id
_entity_poly.type
_entity_poly.pdbx_seq_one_letter_code
_entity_poly.pdbx_strand_id
1 'polypeptide(L)'
;MEPIAGGNSLYDYIGERGSATCLHRDDADLQSCNMVISGWKLWIVIVKRHTEKFEAFIRQNWEANRCAQFVRHLSLFIGPKRLREESIDFAVHCAGRGDMVIIGPGQYHAVVNYSACFATAINFTLPGKPVMPEAMAVCEHCGLCNLQQPDLRRVSPPATAAEPAPATARVAGRKCLTKRQAPAAQTTQPAKKPKAIQMQPELAQVIKQVRKVDRLCKIPQIDETDPPTPDVLKLALAIGIRAAIQQFCDLVRSRRDPNNERARLHLSKDLHTRIGQRLGYLGTSQRRSNFERLMVRLDQHCLACDIDQSKQRRIRADTAFLNSLVKEINCPRETITRHQKQGKKWRRLCGNRKELLCFVFLTSQNPFNISVDAFLSLSENDLGMLHHILYNNYIDELCSAARALLDSMDSVSPDVEFGWEVANKASNDLPENEMLSLLRPTPQASENVYDPGKYPDWPPPPGWPEDSPWLTDPTKILGADERKCDFCDAGTCECVTQVPSRNRSAGMPRIKDYKDLGRGLQAVGSRDGQAAYRAGEIIGFLIGDIVPSGTFQDSQTLDFARPDFCEEPVVCQIRCVEIGNSFRLINHSCRPSARLVQVRASGRYVTAVKATSNIPDGAQITVSYGRDWKANPCLCESCQE
;
A
#
# COMPACT_ATOMS: atom_id res chain seq x y z
N MET A 1 -3.55 -15.72 -45.98
CA MET A 1 -4.05 -14.34 -45.75
C MET A 1 -2.85 -13.44 -45.95
N GLU A 2 -2.94 -12.46 -46.85
CA GLU A 2 -1.89 -11.44 -46.92
C GLU A 2 -1.84 -10.66 -45.60
N PRO A 3 -0.66 -10.24 -45.11
CA PRO A 3 -0.54 -9.46 -43.89
C PRO A 3 -1.42 -8.20 -43.93
N ILE A 4 -2.28 -8.04 -42.92
CA ILE A 4 -3.10 -6.84 -42.74
C ILE A 4 -2.32 -5.97 -41.77
N ALA A 5 -1.73 -4.89 -42.29
CA ALA A 5 -0.93 -3.98 -41.49
C ALA A 5 -1.70 -3.51 -40.25
N GLY A 6 -1.20 -3.89 -39.07
CA GLY A 6 -1.80 -3.59 -37.77
C GLY A 6 -3.07 -4.36 -37.42
N GLY A 7 -3.59 -5.20 -38.32
CA GLY A 7 -4.75 -6.06 -38.07
C GLY A 7 -4.36 -7.44 -37.54
N ASN A 8 -3.35 -8.07 -38.15
CA ASN A 8 -2.86 -9.41 -37.79
C ASN A 8 -1.36 -9.44 -37.48
N SER A 9 -0.80 -8.31 -37.06
CA SER A 9 0.54 -8.24 -36.46
C SER A 9 0.51 -8.75 -35.02
N LEU A 10 1.66 -9.20 -34.51
CA LEU A 10 1.83 -9.44 -33.08
C LEU A 10 1.85 -8.11 -32.34
N TYR A 11 1.13 -8.07 -31.22
CA TYR A 11 1.09 -6.93 -30.30
C TYR A 11 1.50 -7.38 -28.90
N ASP A 12 2.42 -6.63 -28.31
CA ASP A 12 2.87 -6.82 -26.95
C ASP A 12 2.14 -5.87 -26.00
N TYR A 13 1.63 -6.45 -24.92
CA TYR A 13 0.85 -5.77 -23.90
C TYR A 13 1.58 -5.87 -22.56
N ILE A 14 2.11 -4.74 -22.11
CA ILE A 14 2.65 -4.58 -20.77
C ILE A 14 1.64 -3.78 -19.96
N GLY A 15 1.14 -4.34 -18.86
CA GLY A 15 0.12 -3.71 -18.02
C GLY A 15 0.45 -3.84 -16.55
N GLU A 16 0.21 -2.77 -15.79
CA GLU A 16 0.30 -2.80 -14.33
C GLU A 16 -0.93 -3.45 -13.70
N ARG A 17 -0.83 -3.85 -12.44
CA ARG A 17 -1.95 -4.41 -11.68
C ARG A 17 -3.15 -3.44 -11.68
N GLY A 18 -4.33 -3.96 -12.02
CA GLY A 18 -5.58 -3.21 -12.08
C GLY A 18 -5.82 -2.48 -13.39
N SER A 19 -4.83 -2.40 -14.29
CA SER A 19 -5.07 -1.93 -15.65
C SER A 19 -5.99 -2.92 -16.39
N ALA A 20 -6.90 -2.38 -17.20
CA ALA A 20 -7.94 -3.19 -17.84
C ALA A 20 -8.22 -2.73 -19.27
N THR A 21 -8.56 -3.70 -20.12
CA THR A 21 -9.18 -3.48 -21.42
C THR A 21 -10.68 -3.62 -21.25
N CYS A 22 -11.41 -2.55 -21.55
CA CYS A 22 -12.87 -2.49 -21.43
C CYS A 22 -13.59 -3.48 -22.36
N LEU A 23 -14.89 -3.68 -22.16
CA LEU A 23 -15.68 -4.62 -22.95
C LEU A 23 -15.65 -4.25 -24.43
N HIS A 24 -15.21 -5.19 -25.26
CA HIS A 24 -15.16 -5.03 -26.71
C HIS A 24 -15.26 -6.38 -27.42
N ARG A 25 -15.48 -6.33 -28.73
CA ARG A 25 -15.21 -7.43 -29.66
C ARG A 25 -13.96 -7.06 -30.45
N ASP A 26 -13.21 -8.06 -30.89
CA ASP A 26 -12.06 -7.81 -31.77
C ASP A 26 -12.49 -7.13 -33.06
N ASP A 27 -11.54 -6.42 -33.66
CA ASP A 27 -11.79 -5.68 -34.90
C ASP A 27 -12.24 -6.65 -36.01
N ALA A 28 -13.21 -6.21 -36.81
CA ALA A 28 -13.80 -7.01 -37.87
C ALA A 28 -14.39 -8.37 -37.42
N ASP A 29 -14.74 -8.52 -36.13
CA ASP A 29 -15.16 -9.79 -35.54
C ASP A 29 -14.14 -10.94 -35.77
N LEU A 30 -12.86 -10.60 -35.95
CA LEU A 30 -11.78 -11.58 -35.99
C LEU A 30 -11.70 -12.37 -34.68
N GLN A 31 -10.97 -13.49 -34.72
CA GLN A 31 -10.56 -14.17 -33.51
C GLN A 31 -9.29 -13.52 -32.98
N SER A 32 -9.07 -13.57 -31.68
CA SER A 32 -7.80 -13.21 -31.07
C SER A 32 -7.24 -14.37 -30.25
N CYS A 33 -5.92 -14.43 -30.21
CA CYS A 33 -5.16 -15.32 -29.36
C CYS A 33 -4.24 -14.46 -28.51
N ASN A 34 -4.28 -14.64 -27.19
CA ASN A 34 -3.46 -13.91 -26.23
C ASN A 34 -2.68 -14.90 -25.35
N MET A 35 -1.35 -14.84 -25.43
CA MET A 35 -0.44 -15.64 -24.62
C MET A 35 0.14 -14.80 -23.49
N VAL A 36 -0.06 -15.24 -22.25
CA VAL A 36 0.53 -14.56 -21.08
C VAL A 36 1.98 -15.02 -20.91
N ILE A 37 2.92 -14.08 -21.05
CA ILE A 37 4.36 -14.34 -20.94
C ILE A 37 4.81 -14.22 -19.47
N SER A 38 4.23 -13.28 -18.72
CA SER A 38 4.48 -13.09 -17.28
C SER A 38 3.28 -12.44 -16.60
N GLY A 39 3.02 -12.74 -15.32
CA GLY A 39 1.89 -12.22 -14.56
C GLY A 39 0.58 -13.00 -14.73
N TRP A 40 -0.53 -12.41 -14.27
CA TRP A 40 -1.87 -13.01 -14.29
C TRP A 40 -2.90 -12.06 -14.90
N LYS A 41 -3.73 -12.57 -15.82
CA LYS A 41 -4.86 -11.86 -16.43
C LYS A 41 -6.20 -12.54 -16.11
N LEU A 42 -7.19 -11.73 -15.74
CA LEU A 42 -8.58 -12.14 -15.63
C LEU A 42 -9.33 -11.73 -16.89
N TRP A 43 -10.06 -12.67 -17.47
CA TRP A 43 -10.89 -12.48 -18.65
C TRP A 43 -12.34 -12.63 -18.28
N ILE A 44 -13.16 -11.62 -18.55
CA ILE A 44 -14.62 -11.71 -18.45
C ILE A 44 -15.12 -11.84 -19.87
N VAL A 45 -15.71 -12.98 -20.21
CA VAL A 45 -16.12 -13.30 -21.58
C VAL A 45 -17.63 -13.53 -21.60
N ILE A 46 -18.37 -12.68 -22.32
CA ILE A 46 -19.82 -12.84 -22.48
C ILE A 46 -20.07 -14.09 -23.32
N VAL A 47 -21.02 -14.94 -22.89
CA VAL A 47 -21.38 -16.12 -23.66
C VAL A 47 -22.06 -15.67 -24.96
N LYS A 48 -21.63 -16.21 -26.10
CA LYS A 48 -22.05 -15.75 -27.44
C LYS A 48 -23.57 -15.66 -27.64
N ARG A 49 -24.36 -16.56 -27.03
CA ARG A 49 -25.84 -16.53 -27.08
C ARG A 49 -26.46 -15.27 -26.45
N HIS A 50 -25.71 -14.51 -25.64
CA HIS A 50 -26.18 -13.31 -24.96
C HIS A 50 -25.58 -12.02 -25.52
N THR A 51 -24.87 -12.06 -26.64
CA THR A 51 -24.33 -10.87 -27.30
C THR A 51 -25.41 -9.81 -27.58
N GLU A 52 -26.55 -10.21 -28.15
CA GLU A 52 -27.66 -9.28 -28.45
C GLU A 52 -28.31 -8.71 -27.18
N LYS A 53 -28.52 -9.56 -26.18
CA LYS A 53 -29.04 -9.15 -24.86
C LYS A 53 -28.12 -8.14 -24.18
N PHE A 54 -26.81 -8.39 -24.25
CA PHE A 54 -25.80 -7.48 -23.72
C PHE A 54 -25.81 -6.14 -24.46
N GLU A 55 -25.86 -6.13 -25.79
CA GLU A 55 -25.97 -4.88 -26.55
C GLU A 55 -27.24 -4.09 -26.25
N ALA A 56 -28.39 -4.77 -26.10
CA ALA A 56 -29.64 -4.14 -25.69
C ALA A 56 -29.51 -3.49 -24.30
N PHE A 57 -28.90 -4.19 -23.35
CA PHE A 57 -28.57 -3.66 -22.03
C PHE A 57 -27.69 -2.41 -22.12
N ILE A 58 -26.65 -2.41 -22.97
CA ILE A 58 -25.80 -1.22 -23.17
C ILE A 58 -26.63 -0.05 -23.72
N ARG A 59 -27.40 -0.26 -24.79
CA ARG A 59 -28.21 0.80 -25.42
C ARG A 59 -29.28 1.37 -24.49
N GLN A 60 -29.77 0.57 -23.54
CA GLN A 60 -30.75 1.03 -22.55
C GLN A 60 -30.14 1.96 -21.50
N ASN A 61 -28.84 1.82 -21.21
CA ASN A 61 -28.19 2.49 -20.08
C ASN A 61 -27.19 3.58 -20.51
N TRP A 62 -26.71 3.57 -21.76
CA TRP A 62 -25.74 4.52 -22.28
C TRP A 62 -26.10 4.98 -23.70
N GLU A 63 -25.71 6.21 -24.03
CA GLU A 63 -25.88 6.77 -25.37
C GLU A 63 -24.94 6.09 -26.38
N ALA A 64 -25.47 5.07 -27.05
CA ALA A 64 -24.77 4.31 -28.07
C ALA A 64 -24.96 4.92 -29.47
N ASN A 65 -23.90 4.97 -30.25
CA ASN A 65 -23.97 5.35 -31.66
C ASN A 65 -24.34 4.16 -32.55
N ARG A 66 -24.40 4.38 -33.87
CA ARG A 66 -24.73 3.34 -34.86
C ARG A 66 -23.52 2.56 -35.38
N CYS A 67 -22.34 2.75 -34.79
CA CYS A 67 -21.13 2.01 -35.15
C CYS A 67 -21.24 0.55 -34.68
N ALA A 68 -20.73 -0.39 -35.46
CA ALA A 68 -20.65 -1.81 -35.09
C ALA A 68 -19.76 -2.03 -33.84
N GLN A 69 -18.83 -1.11 -33.58
CA GLN A 69 -17.91 -1.10 -32.44
C GLN A 69 -18.38 -0.16 -31.30
N PHE A 70 -19.67 0.20 -31.23
CA PHE A 70 -20.17 1.20 -30.27
C PHE A 70 -19.85 0.89 -28.80
N VAL A 71 -19.86 -0.38 -28.39
CA VAL A 71 -19.52 -0.76 -27.00
C VAL A 71 -18.07 -0.41 -26.67
N ARG A 72 -17.14 -0.65 -27.62
CA ARG A 72 -15.72 -0.26 -27.48
C ARG A 72 -15.59 1.25 -27.30
N HIS A 73 -16.36 2.05 -28.05
CA HIS A 73 -16.33 3.51 -27.96
C HIS A 73 -16.77 4.04 -26.60
N LEU A 74 -17.70 3.35 -25.93
CA LEU A 74 -18.14 3.73 -24.59
C LEU A 74 -17.09 3.44 -23.51
N SER A 75 -16.06 2.64 -23.81
CA SER A 75 -14.97 2.32 -22.88
C SER A 75 -15.49 1.84 -21.51
N LEU A 76 -16.47 0.93 -21.55
CA LEU A 76 -17.16 0.44 -20.35
C LEU A 76 -16.51 -0.82 -19.82
N PHE A 77 -16.25 -0.83 -18.52
CA PHE A 77 -15.93 -2.04 -17.77
C PHE A 77 -17.14 -2.42 -16.90
N ILE A 78 -17.77 -3.57 -17.20
CA ILE A 78 -18.95 -4.05 -16.46
C ILE A 78 -18.57 -5.34 -15.74
N GLY A 79 -18.59 -5.28 -14.39
CA GLY A 79 -18.17 -6.39 -13.56
C GLY A 79 -19.18 -7.55 -13.49
N PRO A 80 -18.74 -8.76 -13.06
CA PRO A 80 -19.57 -9.97 -12.95
C PRO A 80 -20.87 -9.81 -12.18
N LYS A 81 -20.88 -8.97 -11.13
CA LYS A 81 -22.07 -8.72 -10.31
C LYS A 81 -23.19 -8.09 -11.15
N ARG A 82 -22.88 -7.04 -11.91
CA ARG A 82 -23.85 -6.32 -12.73
C ARG A 82 -24.36 -7.20 -13.87
N LEU A 83 -23.49 -7.99 -14.49
CA LEU A 83 -23.90 -8.95 -15.53
C LEU A 83 -24.90 -9.99 -14.98
N ARG A 84 -24.69 -10.50 -13.76
CA ARG A 84 -25.64 -11.41 -13.09
C ARG A 84 -26.98 -10.76 -12.80
N GLU A 85 -26.99 -9.53 -12.29
CA GLU A 85 -28.22 -8.77 -12.02
C GLU A 85 -29.08 -8.61 -13.29
N GLU A 86 -28.43 -8.38 -14.43
CA GLU A 86 -29.07 -8.23 -15.73
C GLU A 86 -29.32 -9.58 -16.45
N SER A 87 -29.04 -10.69 -15.76
CA SER A 87 -29.19 -12.06 -16.27
C SER A 87 -28.44 -12.28 -17.59
N ILE A 88 -27.23 -11.73 -17.70
CA ILE A 88 -26.31 -11.88 -18.83
C ILE A 88 -25.25 -12.91 -18.45
N ASP A 89 -25.34 -14.12 -18.99
CA ASP A 89 -24.32 -15.16 -18.84
C ASP A 89 -22.94 -14.74 -19.37
N PHE A 90 -21.91 -15.04 -18.57
CA PHE A 90 -20.50 -14.85 -18.90
C PHE A 90 -19.66 -15.97 -18.26
N ALA A 91 -18.43 -16.13 -18.75
CA ALA A 91 -17.39 -16.91 -18.12
C ALA A 91 -16.31 -15.98 -17.56
N VAL A 92 -15.64 -16.43 -16.49
CA VAL A 92 -14.43 -15.79 -15.99
C VAL A 92 -13.28 -16.78 -16.13
N HIS A 93 -12.23 -16.38 -16.84
CA HIS A 93 -11.02 -17.17 -16.98
C HIS A 93 -9.86 -16.45 -16.31
N CYS A 94 -8.99 -17.21 -15.64
CA CYS A 94 -7.73 -16.72 -15.10
C CYS A 94 -6.61 -17.35 -15.95
N ALA A 95 -5.74 -16.52 -16.52
CA ALA A 95 -4.62 -16.95 -17.35
C ALA A 95 -3.31 -16.45 -16.74
N GLY A 96 -2.40 -17.37 -16.43
CA GLY A 96 -1.05 -17.12 -15.93
C GLY A 96 0.02 -17.38 -16.97
N ARG A 97 1.30 -17.35 -16.58
CA ARG A 97 2.43 -17.58 -17.49
C ARG A 97 2.29 -18.91 -18.27
N GLY A 98 2.35 -18.82 -19.59
CA GLY A 98 2.23 -19.95 -20.52
C GLY A 98 0.80 -20.27 -20.94
N ASP A 99 -0.21 -19.65 -20.32
CA ASP A 99 -1.59 -19.84 -20.71
C ASP A 99 -1.93 -18.99 -21.94
N MET A 100 -2.68 -19.61 -22.85
CA MET A 100 -3.22 -18.97 -24.05
C MET A 100 -4.75 -18.86 -23.94
N VAL A 101 -5.29 -17.66 -24.11
CA VAL A 101 -6.73 -17.42 -24.20
C VAL A 101 -7.09 -17.11 -25.65
N ILE A 102 -8.06 -17.85 -26.19
CA ILE A 102 -8.59 -17.66 -27.53
C ILE A 102 -10.00 -17.09 -27.42
N ILE A 103 -10.25 -15.96 -28.07
CA ILE A 103 -11.58 -15.35 -28.16
C ILE A 103 -12.18 -15.67 -29.53
N GLY A 104 -13.43 -16.16 -29.51
CA GLY A 104 -14.16 -16.49 -30.72
C GLY A 104 -14.68 -15.27 -31.48
N PRO A 105 -15.07 -15.43 -32.75
CA PRO A 105 -15.53 -14.31 -33.57
C PRO A 105 -16.80 -13.69 -33.00
N GLY A 106 -16.77 -12.36 -32.85
CA GLY A 106 -17.87 -11.54 -32.34
C GLY A 106 -18.17 -11.71 -30.85
N GLN A 107 -17.22 -12.19 -30.06
CA GLN A 107 -17.43 -12.44 -28.63
C GLN A 107 -16.96 -11.26 -27.77
N TYR A 108 -17.88 -10.70 -26.98
CA TYR A 108 -17.56 -9.61 -26.06
C TYR A 108 -16.68 -10.10 -24.91
N HIS A 109 -15.59 -9.39 -24.65
CA HIS A 109 -14.69 -9.69 -23.55
C HIS A 109 -14.07 -8.44 -22.94
N ALA A 110 -13.70 -8.55 -21.66
CA ALA A 110 -12.93 -7.57 -20.92
C ALA A 110 -11.73 -8.28 -20.29
N VAL A 111 -10.61 -7.57 -20.17
CA VAL A 111 -9.37 -8.13 -19.63
C VAL A 111 -8.90 -7.26 -18.49
N VAL A 112 -8.50 -7.85 -17.37
CA VAL A 112 -7.92 -7.15 -16.22
C VAL A 112 -6.58 -7.79 -15.88
N ASN A 113 -5.53 -6.98 -15.79
CA ASN A 113 -4.24 -7.43 -15.28
C ASN A 113 -4.35 -7.56 -13.76
N TYR A 114 -4.40 -8.79 -13.25
CA TYR A 114 -4.51 -9.07 -11.81
C TYR A 114 -3.20 -8.79 -11.07
N SER A 115 -2.07 -8.95 -11.76
CA SER A 115 -0.72 -8.50 -11.38
C SER A 115 -0.13 -7.59 -12.46
N ALA A 116 1.09 -7.08 -12.26
CA ALA A 116 1.88 -6.61 -13.41
C ALA A 116 2.03 -7.79 -14.39
N CYS A 117 1.79 -7.53 -15.67
CA CYS A 117 1.64 -8.58 -16.67
C CYS A 117 2.25 -8.16 -18.00
N PHE A 118 2.88 -9.13 -18.65
CA PHE A 118 3.34 -9.05 -20.03
C PHE A 118 2.67 -10.18 -20.82
N ALA A 119 2.01 -9.83 -21.93
CA ALA A 119 1.39 -10.79 -22.82
C ALA A 119 1.53 -10.36 -24.28
N THR A 120 1.55 -11.34 -25.18
CA THR A 120 1.57 -11.11 -26.62
C THR A 120 0.24 -11.58 -27.21
N ALA A 121 -0.33 -10.81 -28.13
CA ALA A 121 -1.58 -11.18 -28.81
C ALA A 121 -1.51 -10.98 -30.32
N ILE A 122 -2.35 -11.71 -31.03
CA ILE A 122 -2.54 -11.61 -32.49
C ILE A 122 -3.99 -11.88 -32.84
N ASN A 123 -4.50 -11.16 -33.85
CA ASN A 123 -5.80 -11.48 -34.44
C ASN A 123 -5.64 -12.38 -35.66
N PHE A 124 -6.57 -13.31 -35.85
CA PHE A 124 -6.52 -14.28 -36.92
C PHE A 124 -7.93 -14.68 -37.40
N THR A 125 -7.98 -15.33 -38.56
CA THR A 125 -9.20 -16.00 -39.07
C THR A 125 -8.86 -17.42 -39.51
N LEU A 126 -9.85 -18.29 -39.54
CA LEU A 126 -9.67 -19.66 -40.05
C LEU A 126 -9.71 -19.68 -41.59
N PRO A 127 -9.04 -20.65 -42.24
CA PRO A 127 -9.11 -20.81 -43.69
C PRO A 127 -10.55 -20.84 -44.22
N GLY A 128 -10.79 -20.11 -45.31
CA GLY A 128 -12.10 -20.05 -45.97
C GLY A 128 -13.14 -19.13 -45.31
N LYS A 129 -12.77 -18.39 -44.25
CA LYS A 129 -13.64 -17.36 -43.65
C LYS A 129 -13.32 -15.97 -44.20
N PRO A 130 -14.33 -15.09 -44.37
CA PRO A 130 -14.09 -13.71 -44.76
C PRO A 130 -13.30 -12.97 -43.67
N VAL A 131 -12.47 -12.03 -44.11
CA VAL A 131 -11.59 -11.22 -43.24
C VAL A 131 -12.36 -10.09 -42.56
N MET A 132 -13.38 -9.58 -43.24
CA MET A 132 -14.23 -8.47 -42.82
C MET A 132 -15.70 -8.87 -42.99
N PRO A 133 -16.58 -8.52 -42.04
CA PRO A 133 -18.03 -8.66 -42.22
C PRO A 133 -18.55 -7.71 -43.31
N GLU A 134 -19.49 -8.20 -44.11
CA GLU A 134 -20.16 -7.39 -45.14
C GLU A 134 -20.92 -6.21 -44.52
N ALA A 135 -20.84 -5.04 -45.16
CA ALA A 135 -21.58 -3.84 -44.78
C ALA A 135 -21.36 -3.35 -43.32
N MET A 136 -20.19 -3.61 -42.73
CA MET A 136 -19.89 -3.20 -41.34
C MET A 136 -20.07 -1.68 -41.17
N ALA A 137 -20.91 -1.28 -40.21
CA ALA A 137 -21.16 0.12 -39.91
C ALA A 137 -20.01 0.71 -39.09
N VAL A 138 -19.37 1.78 -39.58
CA VAL A 138 -18.19 2.38 -38.96
C VAL A 138 -18.36 3.89 -38.84
N CYS A 139 -18.17 4.46 -37.65
CA CYS A 139 -18.21 5.92 -37.46
C CYS A 139 -16.82 6.55 -37.60
N GLU A 140 -16.77 7.89 -37.73
CA GLU A 140 -15.51 8.64 -37.88
C GLU A 140 -14.52 8.49 -36.70
N HIS A 141 -15.01 8.15 -35.51
CA HIS A 141 -14.18 7.90 -34.33
C HIS A 141 -13.69 6.46 -34.22
N CYS A 142 -14.09 5.58 -35.14
CA CYS A 142 -13.69 4.18 -35.11
C CYS A 142 -12.33 4.00 -35.80
N GLY A 143 -11.44 3.20 -35.18
CA GLY A 143 -10.12 2.89 -35.74
C GLY A 143 -10.17 2.24 -37.13
N LEU A 144 -11.30 1.65 -37.50
CA LEU A 144 -11.54 1.04 -38.81
C LEU A 144 -11.99 2.04 -39.89
N CYS A 145 -12.28 3.30 -39.56
CA CYS A 145 -12.89 4.26 -40.48
C CYS A 145 -12.00 4.60 -41.70
N ASN A 146 -10.69 4.51 -41.51
CA ASN A 146 -9.70 4.86 -42.53
C ASN A 146 -9.27 3.68 -43.39
N LEU A 147 -9.79 2.47 -43.15
CA LEU A 147 -9.50 1.32 -43.98
C LEU A 147 -10.17 1.48 -45.35
N GLN A 148 -9.37 1.36 -46.42
CA GLN A 148 -9.85 1.41 -47.80
C GLN A 148 -10.47 0.06 -48.18
N GLN A 149 -11.63 -0.24 -47.62
CA GLN A 149 -12.39 -1.47 -47.89
C GLN A 149 -13.76 -1.10 -48.47
N PRO A 150 -14.19 -1.68 -49.61
CA PRO A 150 -15.43 -1.30 -50.30
C PRO A 150 -16.70 -1.57 -49.47
N ASP A 151 -16.64 -2.52 -48.54
CA ASP A 151 -17.79 -2.99 -47.78
C ASP A 151 -18.01 -2.26 -46.44
N LEU A 152 -17.24 -1.21 -46.12
CA LEU A 152 -17.45 -0.41 -44.91
C LEU A 152 -18.53 0.66 -45.10
N ARG A 153 -19.61 0.59 -44.34
CA ARG A 153 -20.69 1.58 -44.34
C ARG A 153 -20.43 2.67 -43.31
N ARG A 154 -20.13 3.90 -43.75
CA ARG A 154 -19.91 5.03 -42.83
C ARG A 154 -21.21 5.49 -42.16
N VAL A 155 -21.15 5.72 -40.85
CA VAL A 155 -22.30 6.20 -40.03
C VAL A 155 -21.90 7.42 -39.19
N SER A 156 -22.84 8.36 -39.00
CA SER A 156 -22.61 9.57 -38.20
C SER A 156 -22.37 9.24 -36.70
N PRO A 157 -21.56 10.05 -35.99
CA PRO A 157 -21.46 9.98 -34.52
C PRO A 157 -22.80 10.32 -33.84
N PRO A 158 -23.00 9.97 -32.55
CA PRO A 158 -24.17 10.40 -31.80
C PRO A 158 -24.08 11.92 -31.58
N ALA A 159 -25.22 12.62 -31.52
CA ALA A 159 -25.25 14.06 -31.29
C ALA A 159 -24.55 14.38 -29.95
N THR A 160 -23.43 15.11 -30.00
CA THR A 160 -22.74 15.61 -28.82
C THR A 160 -23.67 16.51 -28.01
N ALA A 161 -23.81 16.21 -26.71
CA ALA A 161 -24.51 17.07 -25.77
C ALA A 161 -23.98 18.50 -25.86
N ALA A 162 -24.82 19.42 -26.32
CA ALA A 162 -24.59 20.85 -26.22
C ALA A 162 -24.49 21.24 -24.74
N GLU A 163 -23.60 22.19 -24.44
CA GLU A 163 -23.53 22.85 -23.13
C GLU A 163 -24.92 23.32 -22.68
N PRO A 164 -25.28 23.22 -21.39
CA PRO A 164 -26.54 23.76 -20.92
C PRO A 164 -26.47 25.30 -20.88
N ALA A 165 -27.02 25.93 -21.91
CA ALA A 165 -27.40 27.34 -21.90
C ALA A 165 -28.56 27.58 -20.90
N PRO A 166 -28.67 28.79 -20.29
CA PRO A 166 -29.56 29.03 -19.16
C PRO A 166 -31.04 28.98 -19.57
N ALA A 167 -31.83 28.23 -18.80
CA ALA A 167 -33.27 28.14 -18.99
C ALA A 167 -33.94 29.50 -18.68
N THR A 168 -34.32 30.20 -19.74
CA THR A 168 -35.32 31.28 -19.68
C THR A 168 -36.71 30.67 -19.78
N ALA A 169 -37.54 31.00 -18.81
CA ALA A 169 -38.92 30.55 -18.71
C ALA A 169 -39.73 31.01 -19.92
N ARG A 170 -40.48 30.09 -20.53
CA ARG A 170 -41.58 30.43 -21.43
C ARG A 170 -42.84 29.68 -21.03
N VAL A 171 -43.81 30.50 -20.63
CA VAL A 171 -45.19 30.16 -20.28
C VAL A 171 -45.94 29.70 -21.52
N ALA A 172 -46.71 28.62 -21.39
CA ALA A 172 -47.85 28.35 -22.26
C ALA A 172 -48.98 27.74 -21.42
N GLY A 173 -50.04 28.52 -21.23
CA GLY A 173 -51.20 28.15 -20.43
C GLY A 173 -52.15 27.20 -21.16
N ARG A 174 -53.00 26.52 -20.38
CA ARG A 174 -54.30 26.02 -20.83
C ARG A 174 -55.30 25.93 -19.66
N LYS A 175 -56.20 26.91 -19.68
CA LYS A 175 -57.64 26.95 -19.33
C LYS A 175 -58.18 26.10 -18.15
N CYS A 176 -58.60 26.86 -17.15
CA CYS A 176 -59.77 26.78 -16.25
C CYS A 176 -60.85 25.72 -16.54
N LEU A 177 -61.30 25.03 -15.49
CA LEU A 177 -62.71 24.75 -15.21
C LEU A 177 -62.97 24.76 -13.68
N THR A 178 -64.08 25.41 -13.32
CA THR A 178 -64.61 25.80 -12.02
C THR A 178 -65.29 24.67 -11.23
N LYS A 179 -65.26 24.67 -9.89
CA LYS A 179 -66.43 24.96 -9.00
C LYS A 179 -66.20 24.62 -7.51
N ARG A 180 -66.75 25.53 -6.70
CA ARG A 180 -67.38 25.42 -5.36
C ARG A 180 -66.51 25.51 -4.08
N GLN A 181 -66.80 26.59 -3.35
CA GLN A 181 -66.46 26.90 -1.96
C GLN A 181 -67.39 26.18 -0.97
N ALA A 182 -66.90 25.94 0.25
CA ALA A 182 -67.66 25.95 1.51
C ALA A 182 -66.69 26.22 2.69
N PRO A 183 -67.17 26.71 3.85
CA PRO A 183 -66.48 27.76 4.62
C PRO A 183 -65.65 27.28 5.83
N ALA A 184 -64.96 28.25 6.41
CA ALA A 184 -63.95 28.19 7.46
C ALA A 184 -64.37 27.50 8.78
N ALA A 185 -63.38 26.86 9.41
CA ALA A 185 -63.30 26.71 10.86
C ALA A 185 -61.92 27.23 11.32
N GLN A 186 -61.93 28.31 12.10
CA GLN A 186 -60.76 28.78 12.84
C GLN A 186 -60.51 27.83 14.00
N THR A 187 -59.29 27.30 14.15
CA THR A 187 -58.67 27.17 15.47
C THR A 187 -57.17 26.86 15.37
N THR A 188 -56.44 27.56 16.24
CA THR A 188 -55.11 27.27 16.79
C THR A 188 -53.90 27.20 15.84
N GLN A 189 -53.10 28.27 15.89
CA GLN A 189 -51.70 28.26 15.46
C GLN A 189 -50.91 27.16 16.21
N PRO A 190 -50.20 26.25 15.52
CA PRO A 190 -49.09 25.53 16.12
C PRO A 190 -47.81 26.35 15.93
N ALA A 191 -46.99 26.37 16.98
CA ALA A 191 -45.71 27.05 17.06
C ALA A 191 -44.85 26.88 15.80
N LYS A 192 -44.16 27.97 15.42
CA LYS A 192 -43.13 27.97 14.37
C LYS A 192 -42.16 26.81 14.64
N LYS A 193 -42.13 25.82 13.75
CA LYS A 193 -41.02 24.86 13.65
C LYS A 193 -39.71 25.67 13.53
N PRO A 194 -38.63 25.31 14.24
CA PRO A 194 -37.34 25.94 14.01
C PRO A 194 -37.01 25.76 12.53
N LYS A 195 -36.68 26.86 11.83
CA LYS A 195 -36.12 26.76 10.49
C LYS A 195 -34.87 25.89 10.60
N ALA A 196 -34.82 24.78 9.86
CA ALA A 196 -33.56 24.07 9.64
C ALA A 196 -32.57 25.11 9.10
N ILE A 197 -31.53 25.40 9.88
CA ILE A 197 -30.51 26.35 9.50
C ILE A 197 -29.79 25.73 8.29
N GLN A 198 -29.78 26.47 7.19
CA GLN A 198 -29.28 25.97 5.91
C GLN A 198 -27.77 26.17 5.89
N MET A 199 -27.01 25.07 5.76
CA MET A 199 -25.54 25.10 5.67
C MET A 199 -25.09 26.11 4.62
N GLN A 200 -24.06 26.91 4.94
CA GLN A 200 -23.56 27.96 4.06
C GLN A 200 -23.22 27.40 2.66
N PRO A 201 -23.65 28.06 1.56
CA PRO A 201 -23.50 27.53 0.20
C PRO A 201 -22.05 27.21 -0.19
N GLU A 202 -21.10 28.00 0.30
CA GLU A 202 -19.68 27.87 0.02
C GLU A 202 -19.08 26.59 0.64
N LEU A 203 -19.49 26.23 1.87
CA LEU A 203 -19.09 24.98 2.52
C LEU A 203 -19.69 23.77 1.81
N ALA A 204 -20.95 23.86 1.38
CA ALA A 204 -21.59 22.82 0.57
C ALA A 204 -20.85 22.61 -0.77
N GLN A 205 -20.32 23.67 -1.38
CA GLN A 205 -19.52 23.59 -2.59
C GLN A 205 -18.18 22.89 -2.36
N VAL A 206 -17.48 23.19 -1.26
CA VAL A 206 -16.24 22.48 -0.87
C VAL A 206 -16.51 20.99 -0.68
N ILE A 207 -17.56 20.62 0.05
CA ILE A 207 -17.96 19.23 0.26
C ILE A 207 -18.24 18.53 -1.07
N LYS A 208 -18.95 19.20 -1.99
CA LYS A 208 -19.22 18.67 -3.34
C LYS A 208 -17.93 18.46 -4.14
N GLN A 209 -16.96 19.36 -4.05
CA GLN A 209 -15.66 19.21 -4.70
C GLN A 209 -14.87 18.03 -4.12
N VAL A 210 -14.82 17.91 -2.79
CA VAL A 210 -14.14 16.78 -2.12
C VAL A 210 -14.77 15.45 -2.50
N ARG A 211 -16.10 15.35 -2.52
CA ARG A 211 -16.81 14.12 -2.93
C ARG A 211 -16.62 13.73 -4.39
N LYS A 212 -16.25 14.67 -5.27
CA LYS A 212 -15.85 14.33 -6.65
C LYS A 212 -14.52 13.59 -6.69
N VAL A 213 -13.60 13.93 -5.80
CA VAL A 213 -12.27 13.31 -5.68
C VAL A 213 -12.33 12.02 -4.88
N ASP A 214 -13.00 12.04 -3.73
CA ASP A 214 -13.15 10.89 -2.84
C ASP A 214 -14.63 10.74 -2.46
N ARG A 215 -15.31 9.83 -3.17
CA ARG A 215 -16.75 9.58 -3.02
C ARG A 215 -17.12 9.05 -1.64
N LEU A 216 -16.17 8.41 -0.95
CA LEU A 216 -16.36 7.79 0.36
C LEU A 216 -15.85 8.67 1.52
N CYS A 217 -15.39 9.89 1.22
CA CYS A 217 -14.91 10.83 2.24
C CYS A 217 -16.03 11.18 3.23
N LYS A 218 -15.76 10.94 4.52
CA LYS A 218 -16.61 11.42 5.61
C LYS A 218 -16.40 12.91 5.81
N ILE A 219 -17.51 13.62 5.88
CA ILE A 219 -17.50 15.04 6.19
C ILE A 219 -17.56 15.17 7.73
N PRO A 220 -16.64 15.92 8.36
CA PRO A 220 -16.68 16.14 9.80
C PRO A 220 -17.97 16.87 10.18
N GLN A 221 -18.38 16.73 11.44
CA GLN A 221 -19.46 17.58 11.95
C GLN A 221 -18.98 19.03 11.94
N ILE A 222 -19.78 19.90 11.34
CA ILE A 222 -19.51 21.33 11.25
C ILE A 222 -20.33 21.99 12.36
N ASP A 223 -19.65 22.70 13.25
CA ASP A 223 -20.32 23.56 14.23
C ASP A 223 -21.00 24.71 13.48
N GLU A 224 -22.33 24.79 13.60
CA GLU A 224 -23.11 25.83 12.94
C GLU A 224 -23.00 27.19 13.66
N THR A 225 -22.53 27.21 14.91
CA THR A 225 -22.36 28.43 15.71
C THR A 225 -21.03 29.13 15.45
N ASP A 226 -20.01 28.37 15.05
CA ASP A 226 -18.69 28.86 14.64
C ASP A 226 -18.16 28.04 13.44
N PRO A 227 -18.74 28.22 12.25
CA PRO A 227 -18.42 27.40 11.09
C PRO A 227 -17.00 27.71 10.58
N PRO A 228 -16.26 26.70 10.11
CA PRO A 228 -14.94 26.91 9.53
C PRO A 228 -15.04 27.68 8.22
N THR A 229 -13.98 28.41 7.88
CA THR A 229 -13.85 28.99 6.54
C THR A 229 -13.79 27.89 5.47
N PRO A 230 -14.23 28.15 4.21
CA PRO A 230 -14.15 27.18 3.12
C PRO A 230 -12.75 26.60 2.92
N ASP A 231 -11.71 27.43 3.08
CA ASP A 231 -10.31 27.02 2.98
C ASP A 231 -9.90 26.07 4.12
N VAL A 232 -10.26 26.39 5.37
CA VAL A 232 -9.98 25.51 6.51
C VAL A 232 -10.66 24.15 6.34
N LEU A 233 -11.94 24.14 5.94
CA LEU A 233 -12.67 22.89 5.69
C LEU A 233 -12.00 22.08 4.58
N LYS A 234 -11.60 22.73 3.48
CA LYS A 234 -10.91 22.08 2.36
C LYS A 234 -9.58 21.46 2.79
N LEU A 235 -8.77 22.18 3.57
CA LEU A 235 -7.48 21.69 4.06
C LEU A 235 -7.64 20.55 5.08
N ALA A 236 -8.63 20.65 5.97
CA ALA A 236 -8.94 19.60 6.94
C ALA A 236 -9.35 18.30 6.23
N LEU A 237 -10.26 18.40 5.26
CA LEU A 237 -10.69 17.26 4.45
C LEU A 237 -9.52 16.67 3.65
N ALA A 238 -8.65 17.52 3.08
CA ALA A 238 -7.50 17.07 2.29
C ALA A 238 -6.53 16.15 3.06
N ILE A 239 -6.39 16.31 4.38
CA ILE A 239 -5.54 15.46 5.23
C ILE A 239 -6.14 14.06 5.41
N GLY A 240 -7.47 13.93 5.43
CA GLY A 240 -8.16 12.69 5.74
C GLY A 240 -8.59 11.84 4.54
N ILE A 241 -8.49 12.35 3.31
CA ILE A 241 -8.96 11.63 2.12
C ILE A 241 -8.02 10.52 1.67
N ARG A 242 -8.54 9.61 0.84
CA ARG A 242 -7.79 8.48 0.27
C ARG A 242 -6.53 8.86 -0.48
N ALA A 243 -6.47 10.02 -1.14
CA ALA A 243 -5.24 10.44 -1.83
C ALA A 243 -4.10 10.76 -0.85
N ALA A 244 -4.41 11.31 0.34
CA ALA A 244 -3.40 11.52 1.39
C ALA A 244 -2.95 10.19 2.00
N ILE A 245 -3.87 9.22 2.13
CA ILE A 245 -3.57 7.86 2.56
C ILE A 245 -2.71 7.12 1.54
N GLN A 246 -3.02 7.27 0.25
CA GLN A 246 -2.22 6.71 -0.83
C GLN A 246 -0.81 7.30 -0.82
N GLN A 247 -0.66 8.60 -0.59
CA GLN A 247 0.65 9.22 -0.38
C GLN A 247 1.40 8.57 0.80
N PHE A 248 0.73 8.30 1.91
CA PHE A 248 1.33 7.58 3.03
C PHE A 248 1.80 6.17 2.63
N CYS A 249 0.97 5.39 1.91
CA CYS A 249 1.38 4.09 1.38
C CYS A 249 2.59 4.21 0.44
N ASP A 250 2.63 5.24 -0.42
CA ASP A 250 3.74 5.49 -1.34
C ASP A 250 5.03 5.88 -0.60
N LEU A 251 4.93 6.58 0.54
CA LEU A 251 6.06 6.85 1.43
C LEU A 251 6.63 5.54 2.00
N VAL A 252 5.77 4.62 2.43
CA VAL A 252 6.20 3.28 2.88
C VAL A 252 6.87 2.53 1.72
N ARG A 253 6.25 2.47 0.54
CA ARG A 253 6.82 1.81 -0.66
C ARG A 253 8.19 2.40 -1.04
N SER A 254 8.32 3.73 -1.05
CA SER A 254 9.59 4.39 -1.34
C SER A 254 10.68 4.05 -0.32
N ARG A 255 10.30 3.78 0.94
CA ARG A 255 11.23 3.27 1.96
C ARG A 255 11.60 1.80 1.74
N ARG A 256 10.72 0.99 1.12
CA ARG A 256 11.00 -0.40 0.72
C ARG A 256 11.97 -0.50 -0.45
N ASP A 257 12.23 0.57 -1.20
CA ASP A 257 13.25 0.56 -2.25
C ASP A 257 14.65 0.26 -1.65
N PRO A 258 15.36 -0.79 -2.12
CA PRO A 258 16.71 -1.13 -1.67
C PRO A 258 17.72 0.00 -1.86
N ASN A 259 17.52 0.88 -2.85
CA ASN A 259 18.39 2.01 -3.16
C ASN A 259 18.12 3.25 -2.29
N ASN A 260 17.12 3.20 -1.39
CA ASN A 260 16.83 4.31 -0.50
C ASN A 260 17.94 4.45 0.57
N GLU A 261 18.76 5.49 0.42
CA GLU A 261 19.95 5.77 1.23
C GLU A 261 19.66 6.05 2.73
N ARG A 262 18.41 6.32 3.12
CA ARG A 262 18.05 6.62 4.52
C ARG A 262 17.69 5.39 5.37
N ALA A 263 18.21 4.21 5.05
CA ALA A 263 18.08 3.02 5.89
C ALA A 263 18.76 3.17 7.28
N ARG A 264 19.72 4.11 7.42
CA ARG A 264 20.64 4.27 8.56
C ARG A 264 20.32 5.46 9.48
N LEU A 265 19.05 5.85 9.63
CA LEU A 265 18.74 7.00 10.48
C LEU A 265 18.94 6.64 11.96
N HIS A 266 20.11 6.94 12.52
CA HIS A 266 20.34 6.90 13.97
C HIS A 266 20.64 8.31 14.49
N LEU A 267 19.84 8.76 15.46
CA LEU A 267 20.00 10.09 16.05
C LEU A 267 20.54 9.98 17.48
N SER A 268 21.58 10.76 17.77
CA SER A 268 22.20 10.78 19.10
C SER A 268 21.23 11.25 20.17
N LYS A 269 21.37 10.70 21.38
CA LYS A 269 20.68 11.22 22.58
C LYS A 269 21.23 12.58 23.00
N ASP A 270 22.52 12.83 22.73
CA ASP A 270 23.13 14.13 22.94
C ASP A 270 22.51 15.18 22.00
N LEU A 271 22.09 16.30 22.59
CA LEU A 271 21.31 17.32 21.90
C LEU A 271 22.13 18.04 20.81
N HIS A 272 23.39 18.33 21.10
CA HIS A 272 24.28 19.06 20.19
C HIS A 272 24.62 18.21 18.97
N THR A 273 25.02 16.96 19.20
CA THR A 273 25.27 15.96 18.16
C THR A 273 24.02 15.72 17.30
N ARG A 274 22.84 15.57 17.91
CA ARG A 274 21.58 15.34 17.19
C ARG A 274 21.22 16.50 16.28
N ILE A 275 21.38 17.74 16.74
CA ILE A 275 21.18 18.93 15.90
C ILE A 275 22.16 18.93 14.72
N GLY A 276 23.42 18.56 14.97
CA GLY A 276 24.43 18.41 13.92
C GLY A 276 24.05 17.41 12.85
N GLN A 277 23.64 16.21 13.26
CA GLN A 277 23.17 15.17 12.35
C GLN A 277 21.99 15.66 11.48
N ARG A 278 20.98 16.31 12.08
CA ARG A 278 19.83 16.86 11.33
C ARG A 278 20.24 17.91 10.31
N LEU A 279 21.15 18.81 10.67
CA LEU A 279 21.64 19.84 9.76
C LEU A 279 22.46 19.23 8.61
N GLY A 280 23.25 18.19 8.88
CA GLY A 280 23.94 17.40 7.84
C GLY A 280 22.96 16.74 6.86
N TYR A 281 21.90 16.10 7.37
CA TYR A 281 20.84 15.51 6.54
C TYR A 281 20.06 16.54 5.72
N LEU A 282 19.83 17.74 6.27
CA LEU A 282 19.19 18.84 5.55
C LEU A 282 20.10 19.44 4.46
N GLY A 283 21.41 19.46 4.69
CA GLY A 283 22.39 19.99 3.74
C GLY A 283 22.64 19.08 2.53
N THR A 284 22.50 17.77 2.70
CA THR A 284 22.70 16.76 1.64
C THR A 284 21.44 16.42 0.85
N SER A 285 20.26 16.76 1.37
CA SER A 285 18.98 16.41 0.73
C SER A 285 18.74 17.17 -0.58
N GLN A 286 18.41 16.43 -1.63
CA GLN A 286 18.10 16.97 -2.96
C GLN A 286 16.60 17.00 -3.29
N ARG A 287 15.75 16.44 -2.41
CA ARG A 287 14.28 16.41 -2.53
C ARG A 287 13.79 15.76 -3.83
N ARG A 288 14.50 14.72 -4.28
CA ARG A 288 14.23 13.99 -5.52
C ARG A 288 12.97 13.15 -5.40
N SER A 289 12.73 12.55 -4.23
CA SER A 289 11.57 11.71 -3.93
C SER A 289 10.58 12.34 -2.95
N ASN A 290 9.35 11.83 -2.92
CA ASN A 290 8.35 12.18 -1.91
C ASN A 290 8.83 11.80 -0.50
N PHE A 291 9.53 10.68 -0.35
CA PHE A 291 10.13 10.27 0.91
C PHE A 291 11.17 11.28 1.40
N GLU A 292 12.10 11.71 0.55
CA GLU A 292 13.06 12.78 0.91
C GLU A 292 12.36 14.09 1.30
N ARG A 293 11.27 14.45 0.62
CA ARG A 293 10.48 15.64 0.96
C ARG A 293 9.87 15.51 2.36
N LEU A 294 9.30 14.36 2.71
CA LEU A 294 8.82 14.10 4.08
C LEU A 294 9.96 14.24 5.09
N MET A 295 11.10 13.63 4.80
CA MET A 295 12.25 13.65 5.69
C MET A 295 12.78 15.06 5.95
N VAL A 296 12.82 15.92 4.93
CA VAL A 296 13.16 17.34 5.10
C VAL A 296 12.17 18.05 6.02
N ARG A 297 10.86 17.78 5.90
CA ARG A 297 9.83 18.37 6.78
C ARG A 297 10.02 17.90 8.22
N LEU A 298 10.24 16.60 8.41
CA LEU A 298 10.45 16.00 9.72
C LEU A 298 11.73 16.53 10.39
N ASP A 299 12.84 16.59 9.65
CA ASP A 299 14.10 17.12 10.16
C ASP A 299 13.98 18.60 10.52
N GLN A 300 13.26 19.41 9.74
CA GLN A 300 12.96 20.80 10.10
C GLN A 300 12.10 20.90 11.36
N HIS A 301 11.01 20.13 11.42
CA HIS A 301 10.12 20.08 12.58
C HIS A 301 10.90 19.75 13.86
N CYS A 302 11.65 18.65 13.84
CA CYS A 302 12.43 18.20 14.99
C CYS A 302 13.61 19.12 15.31
N LEU A 303 14.29 19.70 14.31
CA LEU A 303 15.33 20.72 14.53
C LEU A 303 14.77 21.91 15.31
N ALA A 304 13.56 22.36 14.99
CA ALA A 304 12.91 23.42 15.74
C ALA A 304 12.60 23.01 17.19
N CYS A 305 12.22 21.75 17.44
CA CYS A 305 12.05 21.22 18.80
C CYS A 305 13.37 21.16 19.56
N ASP A 306 14.42 20.61 18.94
CA ASP A 306 15.74 20.43 19.54
C ASP A 306 16.37 21.80 19.89
N ILE A 307 16.28 22.79 18.99
CA ILE A 307 16.78 24.15 19.28
C ILE A 307 15.96 24.80 20.40
N ASP A 308 14.64 24.61 20.46
CA ASP A 308 13.86 25.16 21.57
C ASP A 308 14.18 24.46 22.90
N GLN A 309 14.48 23.15 22.88
CA GLN A 309 14.96 22.43 24.06
C GLN A 309 16.30 23.00 24.57
N SER A 310 17.21 23.36 23.66
CA SER A 310 18.52 23.95 24.02
C SER A 310 18.41 25.26 24.79
N LYS A 311 17.27 25.96 24.68
CA LYS A 311 17.05 27.22 25.38
C LYS A 311 16.94 27.06 26.89
N GLN A 312 16.58 25.88 27.39
CA GLN A 312 16.38 25.63 28.83
C GLN A 312 15.50 26.73 29.48
N ARG A 313 14.32 27.00 28.87
CA ARG A 313 13.36 28.06 29.26
C ARG A 313 13.78 29.51 28.97
N ARG A 314 14.93 29.76 28.34
CA ARG A 314 15.28 31.10 27.83
C ARG A 314 14.48 31.45 26.57
N ILE A 315 14.36 32.75 26.26
CA ILE A 315 13.67 33.23 25.05
C ILE A 315 14.46 32.89 23.78
N ARG A 316 15.80 33.01 23.85
CA ARG A 316 16.72 32.79 22.73
C ARG A 316 17.63 31.60 23.01
N ALA A 317 18.01 30.88 21.95
CA ALA A 317 19.05 29.86 22.04
C ALA A 317 20.39 30.54 22.34
N ASP A 318 21.25 29.85 23.08
CA ASP A 318 22.55 30.39 23.45
C ASP A 318 23.39 30.69 22.20
N THR A 319 23.97 31.89 22.15
CA THR A 319 24.78 32.33 21.02
C THR A 319 26.07 31.52 20.93
N ALA A 320 26.67 31.12 22.06
CA ALA A 320 27.84 30.27 22.07
C ALA A 320 27.52 28.87 21.52
N PHE A 321 26.40 28.28 21.95
CA PHE A 321 25.87 27.03 21.39
C PHE A 321 25.62 27.08 19.88
N LEU A 322 24.96 28.13 19.37
CA LEU A 322 24.73 28.26 17.93
C LEU A 322 26.04 28.47 17.15
N ASN A 323 26.99 29.21 17.72
CA ASN A 323 28.29 29.43 17.09
C ASN A 323 29.15 28.15 17.06
N SER A 324 29.07 27.29 18.07
CA SER A 324 29.76 25.99 18.05
C SER A 324 29.20 25.07 16.96
N LEU A 325 27.87 25.02 16.81
CA LEU A 325 27.21 24.26 15.73
C LEU A 325 27.62 24.75 14.34
N VAL A 326 27.63 26.07 14.12
CA VAL A 326 28.06 26.67 12.83
C VAL A 326 29.49 26.25 12.48
N LYS A 327 30.40 26.27 13.47
CA LYS A 327 31.81 25.90 13.29
C LYS A 327 31.98 24.41 12.96
N GLU A 328 31.27 23.53 13.66
CA GLU A 328 31.44 22.07 13.52
C GLU A 328 30.81 21.52 12.23
N ILE A 329 29.63 22.02 11.87
CA ILE A 329 28.83 21.46 10.75
C ILE A 329 29.14 22.20 9.43
N ASN A 330 29.94 23.27 9.48
CA ASN A 330 30.21 24.16 8.35
C ASN A 330 28.91 24.66 7.67
N CYS A 331 27.88 24.96 8.47
CA CYS A 331 26.56 25.38 7.99
C CYS A 331 26.31 26.85 8.35
N PRO A 332 26.02 27.74 7.36
CA PRO A 332 25.78 29.15 7.63
C PRO A 332 24.64 29.37 8.63
N ARG A 333 24.80 30.33 9.54
CA ARG A 333 23.79 30.68 10.56
C ARG A 333 22.44 31.05 9.96
N GLU A 334 22.45 31.67 8.78
CA GLU A 334 21.24 32.00 8.01
C GLU A 334 20.48 30.74 7.57
N THR A 335 21.20 29.72 7.11
CA THR A 335 20.64 28.41 6.73
C THR A 335 19.98 27.73 7.92
N ILE A 336 20.67 27.71 9.07
CA ILE A 336 20.11 27.18 10.33
C ILE A 336 18.84 27.94 10.69
N THR A 337 18.87 29.27 10.64
CA THR A 337 17.73 30.14 10.95
C THR A 337 16.56 29.89 9.99
N ARG A 338 16.82 29.71 8.70
CA ARG A 338 15.81 29.40 7.67
C ARG A 338 15.15 28.06 7.97
N HIS A 339 15.91 27.01 8.23
CA HIS A 339 15.38 25.69 8.57
C HIS A 339 14.61 25.70 9.89
N GLN A 340 15.10 26.42 10.90
CA GLN A 340 14.40 26.60 12.17
C GLN A 340 13.07 27.33 11.97
N LYS A 341 13.03 28.43 11.21
CA LYS A 341 11.80 29.17 10.90
C LYS A 341 10.79 28.28 10.20
N GLN A 342 11.23 27.52 9.20
CA GLN A 342 10.36 26.56 8.50
C GLN A 342 9.88 25.45 9.45
N GLY A 343 10.75 24.91 10.30
CA GLY A 343 10.42 23.94 11.33
C GLY A 343 9.35 24.41 12.31
N LYS A 344 9.40 25.68 12.72
CA LYS A 344 8.36 26.29 13.55
C LYS A 344 7.01 26.35 12.84
N LYS A 345 6.98 26.61 11.53
CA LYS A 345 5.73 26.54 10.75
C LYS A 345 5.15 25.13 10.73
N TRP A 346 5.99 24.10 10.55
CA TRP A 346 5.54 22.70 10.65
C TRP A 346 5.00 22.34 12.02
N ARG A 347 5.70 22.72 13.10
CA ARG A 347 5.24 22.50 14.48
C ARG A 347 3.91 23.19 14.75
N ARG A 348 3.76 24.43 14.27
CA ARG A 348 2.51 25.18 14.37
C ARG A 348 1.36 24.44 13.67
N LEU A 349 1.56 24.01 12.43
CA LEU A 349 0.56 23.22 11.68
C LEU A 349 0.20 21.91 12.37
N CYS A 350 1.19 21.14 12.83
CA CYS A 350 0.99 19.80 13.38
C CYS A 350 0.51 19.79 14.84
N GLY A 351 0.70 20.89 15.58
CA GLY A 351 0.47 20.92 17.02
C GLY A 351 1.27 19.81 17.72
N ASN A 352 0.58 18.98 18.51
CA ASN A 352 1.19 17.83 19.20
C ASN A 352 1.31 16.56 18.33
N ARG A 353 0.83 16.59 17.07
CA ARG A 353 0.74 15.43 16.18
C ARG A 353 1.66 15.59 14.96
N LYS A 354 2.97 15.40 15.15
CA LYS A 354 3.98 15.45 14.05
C LYS A 354 3.66 14.49 12.90
N GLU A 355 2.87 13.46 13.17
CA GLU A 355 2.44 12.41 12.25
C GLU A 355 1.60 12.97 11.08
N LEU A 356 0.92 14.10 11.29
CA LEU A 356 0.19 14.81 10.25
C LEU A 356 1.07 15.19 9.05
N LEU A 357 2.40 15.31 9.23
CA LEU A 357 3.35 15.55 8.13
C LEU A 357 3.29 14.49 7.03
N CYS A 358 2.87 13.26 7.34
CA CYS A 358 2.74 12.18 6.37
C CYS A 358 1.52 12.35 5.45
N PHE A 359 0.49 13.07 5.92
CA PHE A 359 -0.80 13.23 5.23
C PHE A 359 -0.99 14.62 4.61
N VAL A 360 -0.21 15.61 5.05
CA VAL A 360 -0.12 16.89 4.32
C VAL A 360 0.58 16.66 2.98
N PHE A 361 -0.09 17.00 1.87
CA PHE A 361 0.45 16.72 0.53
C PHE A 361 1.89 17.23 0.34
N LEU A 362 2.72 16.39 -0.27
CA LEU A 362 4.16 16.64 -0.44
C LEU A 362 4.46 17.62 -1.58
N THR A 363 3.56 17.69 -2.56
CA THR A 363 3.65 18.56 -3.74
C THR A 363 2.28 19.17 -4.05
N SER A 364 2.25 20.23 -4.86
CA SER A 364 1.01 20.80 -5.40
C SER A 364 0.34 19.91 -6.44
N GLN A 365 1.04 18.91 -6.98
CA GLN A 365 0.47 17.88 -7.83
C GLN A 365 -0.34 16.89 -6.98
N ASN A 366 -1.51 17.33 -6.55
CA ASN A 366 -2.50 16.55 -5.83
C ASN A 366 -3.90 16.85 -6.39
N PRO A 367 -4.90 16.00 -6.10
CA PRO A 367 -6.24 16.13 -6.70
C PRO A 367 -6.96 17.45 -6.43
N PHE A 368 -6.51 18.24 -5.45
CA PHE A 368 -7.09 19.53 -5.08
C PHE A 368 -6.25 20.74 -5.50
N ASN A 369 -5.09 20.50 -6.12
CA ASN A 369 -4.09 21.52 -6.43
C ASN A 369 -3.72 22.37 -5.19
N ILE A 370 -3.72 21.75 -4.01
CA ILE A 370 -3.41 22.45 -2.74
C ILE A 370 -1.90 22.60 -2.65
N SER A 371 -1.42 23.84 -2.54
CA SER A 371 -0.01 24.10 -2.26
C SER A 371 0.29 23.85 -0.79
N VAL A 372 1.56 23.57 -0.50
CA VAL A 372 2.05 23.45 0.88
C VAL A 372 1.86 24.76 1.65
N ASP A 373 2.06 25.89 0.97
CA ASP A 373 1.95 27.21 1.59
C ASP A 373 0.53 27.49 2.09
N ALA A 374 -0.50 26.93 1.46
CA ALA A 374 -1.88 27.06 1.93
C ALA A 374 -2.07 26.56 3.37
N PHE A 375 -1.36 25.48 3.77
CA PHE A 375 -1.36 25.01 5.16
C PHE A 375 -0.53 25.91 6.08
N LEU A 376 0.62 26.40 5.58
CA LEU A 376 1.59 27.12 6.41
C LEU A 376 1.27 28.60 6.62
N SER A 377 0.35 29.16 5.83
CA SER A 377 -0.08 30.56 5.88
C SER A 377 -1.36 30.80 6.69
N LEU A 378 -1.97 29.76 7.27
CA LEU A 378 -3.21 29.88 8.06
C LEU A 378 -3.04 30.87 9.22
N SER A 379 -4.09 31.65 9.53
CA SER A 379 -4.14 32.49 10.73
C SER A 379 -4.19 31.63 12.01
N GLU A 380 -3.98 32.22 13.20
CA GLU A 380 -4.09 31.44 14.45
C GLU A 380 -5.52 30.95 14.70
N ASN A 381 -6.53 31.74 14.31
CA ASN A 381 -7.93 31.34 14.42
C ASN A 381 -8.25 30.15 13.50
N ASP A 382 -7.88 30.25 12.23
CA ASP A 382 -8.09 29.20 11.24
C ASP A 382 -7.34 27.91 11.60
N LEU A 383 -6.15 28.05 12.18
CA LEU A 383 -5.38 26.91 12.65
C LEU A 383 -6.06 26.22 13.85
N GLY A 384 -6.62 27.00 14.78
CA GLY A 384 -7.43 26.46 15.88
C GLY A 384 -8.63 25.67 15.38
N MET A 385 -9.36 26.21 14.39
CA MET A 385 -10.46 25.52 13.72
C MET A 385 -10.01 24.25 13.00
N LEU A 386 -8.89 24.30 12.27
CA LEU A 386 -8.29 23.13 11.62
C LEU A 386 -7.97 22.04 12.65
N HIS A 387 -7.34 22.39 13.77
CA HIS A 387 -7.01 21.45 14.83
C HIS A 387 -8.25 20.83 15.47
N HIS A 388 -9.30 21.63 15.68
CA HIS A 388 -10.58 21.15 16.20
C HIS A 388 -11.22 20.13 15.25
N ILE A 389 -11.29 20.41 13.95
CA ILE A 389 -11.84 19.47 12.95
C ILE A 389 -11.03 18.17 12.89
N LEU A 390 -9.71 18.26 12.97
CA LEU A 390 -8.82 17.10 12.94
C LEU A 390 -8.81 16.31 14.26
N TYR A 391 -9.49 16.76 15.32
CA TYR A 391 -9.55 16.06 16.60
C TYR A 391 -10.68 15.03 16.59
N ASN A 392 -10.40 13.85 16.02
CA ASN A 392 -11.35 12.75 15.93
C ASN A 392 -10.63 11.39 15.77
N ASN A 393 -11.34 10.30 16.10
CA ASN A 393 -10.80 8.93 16.08
C ASN A 393 -10.21 8.54 14.71
N TYR A 394 -10.80 9.01 13.61
CA TYR A 394 -10.34 8.65 12.27
C TYR A 394 -8.93 9.21 12.00
N ILE A 395 -8.70 10.49 12.31
CA ILE A 395 -7.37 11.11 12.18
C ILE A 395 -6.38 10.51 13.18
N ASP A 396 -6.84 10.09 14.36
CA ASP A 396 -5.97 9.46 15.36
C ASP A 396 -5.47 8.08 14.90
N GLU A 397 -6.30 7.29 14.21
CA GLU A 397 -5.89 6.03 13.59
C GLU A 397 -4.87 6.26 12.46
N LEU A 398 -5.09 7.27 11.60
CA LEU A 398 -4.10 7.67 10.59
C LEU A 398 -2.77 8.09 11.23
N CYS A 399 -2.84 8.92 12.28
CA CYS A 399 -1.65 9.33 13.02
C CYS A 399 -0.97 8.14 13.71
N SER A 400 -1.70 7.14 14.19
CA SER A 400 -1.13 5.91 14.76
C SER A 400 -0.31 5.13 13.72
N ALA A 401 -0.84 4.96 12.50
CA ALA A 401 -0.11 4.33 11.40
C ALA A 401 1.15 5.12 11.00
N ALA A 402 1.03 6.44 10.89
CA ALA A 402 2.16 7.31 10.60
C ALA A 402 3.20 7.31 11.72
N ARG A 403 2.80 7.25 12.99
CA ARG A 403 3.71 7.10 14.13
C ARG A 403 4.54 5.83 13.99
N ALA A 404 3.92 4.69 13.69
CA ALA A 404 4.63 3.43 13.50
C ALA A 404 5.66 3.53 12.37
N LEU A 405 5.32 4.16 11.24
CA LEU A 405 6.29 4.43 10.17
C LEU A 405 7.46 5.28 10.68
N LEU A 406 7.18 6.42 11.31
CA LEU A 406 8.19 7.36 11.77
C LEU A 406 9.11 6.77 12.85
N ASP A 407 8.56 6.02 13.80
CA ASP A 407 9.32 5.39 14.89
C ASP A 407 10.20 4.24 14.38
N SER A 408 9.72 3.49 13.38
CA SER A 408 10.50 2.44 12.72
C SER A 408 11.71 2.97 11.93
N MET A 409 11.78 4.28 11.66
CA MET A 409 12.91 4.88 10.93
C MET A 409 14.20 4.85 11.73
N ASP A 410 14.14 4.89 13.07
CA ASP A 410 15.35 4.80 13.90
C ASP A 410 16.03 3.46 13.68
N SER A 411 17.32 3.46 13.28
CA SER A 411 18.07 2.25 12.93
C SER A 411 18.11 1.21 14.05
N VAL A 412 17.88 1.57 15.31
CA VAL A 412 17.83 0.62 16.44
C VAL A 412 16.45 0.05 16.70
N SER A 413 15.40 0.59 16.07
CA SER A 413 14.03 0.08 16.17
C SER A 413 13.80 -1.02 15.13
N PRO A 414 12.99 -2.06 15.46
CA PRO A 414 12.48 -2.98 14.46
C PRO A 414 11.72 -2.25 13.36
N ASP A 415 11.82 -2.77 12.13
CA ASP A 415 10.97 -2.28 11.05
C ASP A 415 9.54 -2.81 11.22
N VAL A 416 8.57 -2.08 10.68
CA VAL A 416 7.15 -2.41 10.78
C VAL A 416 6.63 -2.83 9.42
N GLU A 417 5.72 -3.81 9.37
CA GLU A 417 4.92 -4.10 8.19
C GLU A 417 3.51 -3.57 8.41
N PHE A 418 2.86 -3.13 7.35
CA PHE A 418 1.46 -2.71 7.40
C PHE A 418 0.53 -3.78 6.84
N GLY A 419 -0.69 -3.86 7.37
CA GLY A 419 -1.67 -4.87 6.94
C GLY A 419 -1.93 -4.87 5.43
N TRP A 420 -1.92 -3.71 4.78
CA TRP A 420 -2.07 -3.59 3.32
C TRP A 420 -0.88 -4.17 2.54
N GLU A 421 0.33 -4.18 3.10
CA GLU A 421 1.51 -4.80 2.47
C GLU A 421 1.37 -6.32 2.42
N VAL A 422 0.72 -6.91 3.44
CA VAL A 422 0.52 -8.36 3.56
C VAL A 422 -0.73 -8.84 2.81
N ALA A 423 -1.84 -8.11 2.93
CA ALA A 423 -3.12 -8.49 2.33
C ALA A 423 -3.12 -8.38 0.79
N ASN A 424 -2.16 -7.64 0.21
CA ASN A 424 -2.08 -7.34 -1.23
C ASN A 424 -3.41 -6.80 -1.80
N LYS A 425 -4.23 -6.11 -1.00
CA LYS A 425 -5.50 -5.50 -1.41
C LYS A 425 -5.29 -4.02 -1.73
N ALA A 426 -5.87 -3.54 -2.83
CA ALA A 426 -5.89 -2.11 -3.15
C ALA A 426 -6.89 -1.38 -2.23
N SER A 427 -6.47 -0.31 -1.58
CA SER A 427 -7.27 0.45 -0.61
C SER A 427 -8.32 1.36 -1.23
N ASN A 428 -8.30 1.57 -2.55
CA ASN A 428 -9.03 2.65 -3.21
C ASN A 428 -10.56 2.57 -3.09
N ASP A 429 -11.13 1.36 -3.04
CA ASP A 429 -12.58 1.16 -2.95
C ASP A 429 -13.05 0.53 -1.63
N LEU A 430 -12.13 0.32 -0.68
CA LEU A 430 -12.47 -0.34 0.58
C LEU A 430 -13.28 0.58 1.49
N PRO A 431 -14.33 0.09 2.18
CA PRO A 431 -14.94 0.82 3.27
C PRO A 431 -13.90 1.35 4.27
N GLU A 432 -14.18 2.50 4.88
CA GLU A 432 -13.22 3.22 5.73
C GLU A 432 -12.62 2.35 6.84
N ASN A 433 -13.45 1.53 7.50
CA ASN A 433 -13.02 0.63 8.55
C ASN A 433 -12.05 -0.46 8.06
N GLU A 434 -12.29 -1.04 6.89
CA GLU A 434 -11.37 -2.03 6.31
C GLU A 434 -10.07 -1.35 5.87
N MET A 435 -10.16 -0.16 5.28
CA MET A 435 -8.98 0.65 4.94
C MET A 435 -8.13 0.97 6.17
N LEU A 436 -8.73 1.50 7.24
CA LEU A 436 -8.01 1.79 8.48
C LEU A 436 -7.40 0.54 9.10
N SER A 437 -8.12 -0.60 9.08
CA SER A 437 -7.59 -1.87 9.56
C SER A 437 -6.34 -2.30 8.80
N LEU A 438 -6.29 -2.07 7.49
CA LEU A 438 -5.12 -2.41 6.68
C LEU A 438 -3.97 -1.41 6.84
N LEU A 439 -4.24 -0.17 7.24
CA LEU A 439 -3.21 0.83 7.56
C LEU A 439 -2.51 0.58 8.89
N ARG A 440 -3.05 -0.29 9.74
CA ARG A 440 -2.40 -0.64 11.01
C ARG A 440 -1.15 -1.49 10.77
N PRO A 441 -0.10 -1.32 11.58
CA PRO A 441 1.02 -2.25 11.59
C PRO A 441 0.53 -3.67 11.89
N THR A 442 1.10 -4.66 11.22
CA THR A 442 0.84 -6.06 11.56
C THR A 442 1.44 -6.36 12.93
N PRO A 443 0.72 -7.06 13.82
CA PRO A 443 1.28 -7.50 15.08
C PRO A 443 2.57 -8.30 14.85
N GLN A 444 3.61 -7.99 15.61
CA GLN A 444 4.86 -8.77 15.63
C GLN A 444 4.98 -9.46 16.99
N ALA A 445 5.27 -10.74 16.97
CA ALA A 445 5.55 -11.49 18.19
C ALA A 445 7.02 -11.36 18.59
N SER A 446 7.26 -11.27 19.90
CA SER A 446 8.59 -11.21 20.51
C SER A 446 9.14 -12.58 20.91
N GLU A 447 8.28 -13.59 21.01
CA GLU A 447 8.61 -14.96 21.37
C GLU A 447 7.73 -15.96 20.62
N ASN A 448 8.19 -17.20 20.49
CA ASN A 448 7.41 -18.27 19.90
C ASN A 448 6.17 -18.55 20.75
N VAL A 449 5.05 -18.84 20.08
CA VAL A 449 3.78 -19.11 20.76
C VAL A 449 3.51 -20.61 20.73
N TYR A 450 3.36 -21.20 21.92
CA TYR A 450 2.92 -22.57 22.10
C TYR A 450 1.53 -22.58 22.74
N ASP A 451 0.57 -23.22 22.08
CA ASP A 451 -0.78 -23.41 22.59
C ASP A 451 -1.09 -24.92 22.69
N PRO A 452 -1.04 -25.51 23.90
CA PRO A 452 -1.34 -26.93 24.08
C PRO A 452 -2.80 -27.28 23.76
N GLY A 453 -3.72 -26.30 23.81
CA GLY A 453 -5.13 -26.49 23.49
C GLY A 453 -5.40 -26.65 21.99
N LYS A 454 -4.50 -26.17 21.13
CA LYS A 454 -4.64 -26.25 19.66
C LYS A 454 -4.39 -27.67 19.12
N TYR A 455 -3.57 -28.47 19.82
CA TYR A 455 -3.20 -29.83 19.43
C TYR A 455 -3.17 -30.77 20.64
N PRO A 456 -4.34 -31.14 21.20
CA PRO A 456 -4.40 -31.95 22.44
C PRO A 456 -3.86 -33.37 22.27
N ASP A 457 -3.91 -33.91 21.04
CA ASP A 457 -3.48 -35.28 20.71
C ASP A 457 -2.06 -35.34 20.12
N TRP A 458 -1.25 -34.29 20.25
CA TRP A 458 0.13 -34.27 19.75
C TRP A 458 0.97 -35.29 20.55
N PRO A 459 1.52 -36.35 19.92
CA PRO A 459 2.38 -37.32 20.62
C PRO A 459 3.78 -36.74 20.92
N PRO A 460 4.48 -37.26 21.94
CA PRO A 460 5.85 -36.83 22.22
C PRO A 460 6.76 -37.11 21.01
N PRO A 461 7.68 -36.18 20.67
CA PRO A 461 8.56 -36.35 19.52
C PRO A 461 9.58 -37.48 19.78
N PRO A 462 10.14 -38.08 18.72
CA PRO A 462 11.18 -39.09 18.86
C PRO A 462 12.34 -38.60 19.72
N GLY A 463 12.80 -39.43 20.66
CA GLY A 463 13.90 -39.11 21.56
C GLY A 463 13.55 -38.16 22.72
N TRP A 464 12.28 -37.80 22.91
CA TRP A 464 11.86 -37.04 24.09
C TRP A 464 12.11 -37.84 25.39
N PRO A 465 12.67 -37.25 26.46
CA PRO A 465 12.96 -38.00 27.68
C PRO A 465 11.70 -38.54 28.36
N GLU A 466 11.70 -39.83 28.72
CA GLU A 466 10.55 -40.51 29.35
C GLU A 466 10.11 -39.87 30.67
N ASP A 467 11.06 -39.38 31.46
CA ASP A 467 10.80 -38.73 32.75
C ASP A 467 10.34 -37.26 32.63
N SER A 468 10.27 -36.72 31.40
CA SER A 468 9.88 -35.32 31.16
C SER A 468 8.38 -35.20 30.84
N PRO A 469 7.70 -34.17 31.38
CA PRO A 469 6.27 -34.00 31.16
C PRO A 469 5.95 -33.76 29.68
N TRP A 470 4.90 -34.40 29.18
CA TRP A 470 4.37 -34.20 27.83
C TRP A 470 2.88 -33.84 27.85
N LEU A 471 2.63 -32.54 27.68
CA LEU A 471 2.17 -31.89 26.45
C LEU A 471 2.64 -30.44 26.65
N THR A 472 3.95 -30.25 26.64
CA THR A 472 4.65 -29.02 27.05
C THR A 472 5.29 -28.33 25.85
N ASP A 473 5.75 -27.10 26.03
CA ASP A 473 6.51 -26.38 25.00
C ASP A 473 7.75 -27.22 24.59
N PRO A 474 7.80 -27.75 23.35
CA PRO A 474 8.86 -28.65 22.90
C PRO A 474 10.21 -27.93 22.74
N THR A 475 10.22 -26.59 22.79
CA THR A 475 11.44 -25.79 22.73
C THR A 475 12.04 -25.52 24.11
N LYS A 476 11.33 -25.86 25.20
CA LYS A 476 11.79 -25.61 26.57
C LYS A 476 13.04 -26.41 26.91
N ILE A 477 13.99 -25.76 27.59
CA ILE A 477 15.18 -26.42 28.16
C ILE A 477 14.75 -27.22 29.40
N LEU A 478 14.98 -28.53 29.38
CA LEU A 478 14.41 -29.46 30.36
C LEU A 478 15.23 -29.56 31.66
N GLY A 479 16.55 -29.70 31.59
CA GLY A 479 17.38 -29.90 32.78
C GLY A 479 17.45 -28.65 33.67
N ALA A 480 17.19 -28.79 34.98
CA ALA A 480 17.18 -27.65 35.91
C ALA A 480 18.53 -26.92 35.96
N ASP A 481 19.63 -27.67 35.98
CA ASP A 481 21.01 -27.16 36.07
C ASP A 481 21.62 -26.79 34.72
N GLU A 482 20.90 -27.01 33.62
CA GLU A 482 21.39 -26.64 32.29
C GLU A 482 21.41 -25.12 32.10
N ARG A 483 22.43 -24.66 31.37
CA ARG A 483 22.57 -23.26 30.96
C ARG A 483 21.33 -22.79 30.21
N LYS A 484 20.64 -21.76 30.73
CA LYS A 484 19.36 -21.26 30.18
C LYS A 484 19.50 -20.27 29.02
N CYS A 485 20.70 -19.74 28.81
CA CYS A 485 20.97 -18.75 27.78
C CYS A 485 22.45 -18.78 27.38
N ASP A 486 22.74 -18.79 26.08
CA ASP A 486 24.11 -18.72 25.56
C ASP A 486 24.68 -17.29 25.60
N PHE A 487 23.84 -16.29 25.85
CA PHE A 487 24.19 -14.85 25.79
C PHE A 487 24.36 -14.18 27.16
N CYS A 488 23.97 -14.85 28.25
CA CYS A 488 24.14 -14.35 29.62
C CYS A 488 24.06 -15.49 30.63
N ASP A 489 24.39 -15.20 31.88
CA ASP A 489 24.38 -16.20 32.97
C ASP A 489 23.13 -16.12 33.86
N ALA A 490 22.15 -15.28 33.51
CA ALA A 490 20.90 -15.16 34.25
C ALA A 490 19.98 -16.37 34.03
N GLY A 491 19.37 -16.87 35.12
CA GLY A 491 18.40 -17.97 35.05
C GLY A 491 17.10 -17.63 34.30
N THR A 492 16.71 -16.35 34.33
CA THR A 492 15.60 -15.78 33.53
C THR A 492 16.12 -14.52 32.83
N CYS A 493 15.88 -14.38 31.54
CA CYS A 493 16.33 -13.22 30.77
C CYS A 493 15.46 -12.96 29.54
N GLU A 494 15.61 -11.78 28.95
CA GLU A 494 14.95 -11.36 27.70
C GLU A 494 15.97 -11.29 26.54
N CYS A 495 16.96 -12.18 26.52
CA CYS A 495 18.01 -12.11 25.50
C CYS A 495 17.46 -12.27 24.08
N VAL A 496 16.35 -12.99 23.88
CA VAL A 496 15.69 -13.10 22.57
C VAL A 496 15.31 -11.73 22.00
N THR A 497 14.79 -10.81 22.82
CA THR A 497 14.40 -9.46 22.37
C THR A 497 15.54 -8.45 22.44
N GLN A 498 16.50 -8.65 23.34
CA GLN A 498 17.56 -7.66 23.60
C GLN A 498 18.85 -7.89 22.81
N VAL A 499 19.22 -9.12 22.47
CA VAL A 499 20.47 -9.43 21.72
C VAL A 499 20.55 -8.69 20.38
N PRO A 500 19.48 -8.63 19.55
CA PRO A 500 19.54 -7.87 18.30
C PRO A 500 19.93 -6.40 18.51
N SER A 501 19.44 -5.79 19.59
CA SER A 501 19.70 -4.39 19.93
C SER A 501 21.02 -4.18 20.70
N ARG A 502 21.60 -5.22 21.30
CA ARG A 502 22.88 -5.16 22.04
C ARG A 502 24.09 -5.23 21.11
N ASN A 503 23.97 -5.77 19.90
CA ASN A 503 24.99 -5.72 18.86
C ASN A 503 25.09 -4.30 18.28
N ARG A 504 25.64 -3.36 19.09
CA ARG A 504 25.73 -1.91 18.80
C ARG A 504 26.50 -1.55 17.54
N SER A 505 27.18 -2.52 16.92
CA SER A 505 27.88 -2.35 15.65
C SER A 505 26.92 -2.21 14.46
N ALA A 506 25.69 -2.75 14.59
CA ALA A 506 24.69 -2.85 13.54
C ALA A 506 23.36 -2.16 13.94
N GLY A 507 22.61 -1.70 12.95
CA GLY A 507 21.18 -1.42 13.10
C GLY A 507 20.34 -2.70 13.01
N MET A 508 19.06 -2.60 13.31
CA MET A 508 18.08 -3.64 13.02
C MET A 508 17.88 -3.79 11.51
N PRO A 509 17.66 -5.01 10.98
CA PRO A 509 17.38 -5.20 9.57
C PRO A 509 16.18 -4.38 9.07
N ARG A 510 16.18 -4.05 7.78
CA ARG A 510 15.13 -3.25 7.14
C ARG A 510 14.40 -4.04 6.08
N ILE A 511 13.08 -3.91 6.06
CA ILE A 511 12.24 -4.59 5.07
C ILE A 511 12.35 -3.82 3.76
N LYS A 512 12.75 -4.52 2.71
CA LYS A 512 12.94 -3.99 1.35
C LYS A 512 12.22 -4.86 0.33
N ASP A 513 11.88 -4.26 -0.81
CA ASP A 513 11.27 -4.94 -1.95
C ASP A 513 12.36 -5.22 -3.01
N TYR A 514 12.63 -6.50 -3.23
CA TYR A 514 13.65 -6.99 -4.16
C TYR A 514 13.03 -7.48 -5.48
N LYS A 515 11.93 -6.86 -5.93
CA LYS A 515 11.27 -7.13 -7.20
C LYS A 515 10.80 -8.59 -7.30
N ASP A 516 11.46 -9.39 -8.13
CA ASP A 516 11.09 -10.79 -8.40
C ASP A 516 11.25 -11.69 -7.17
N LEU A 517 12.15 -11.33 -6.25
CA LEU A 517 12.33 -12.01 -4.97
C LEU A 517 11.26 -11.61 -3.93
N GLY A 518 10.44 -10.60 -4.21
CA GLY A 518 9.50 -10.04 -3.26
C GLY A 518 10.19 -9.34 -2.09
N ARG A 519 9.52 -9.32 -0.93
CA ARG A 519 10.02 -8.62 0.26
C ARG A 519 11.13 -9.42 0.93
N GLY A 520 12.21 -8.72 1.29
CA GLY A 520 13.41 -9.27 1.92
C GLY A 520 13.91 -8.40 3.08
N LEU A 521 14.94 -8.88 3.79
CA LEU A 521 15.64 -8.08 4.80
C LEU A 521 16.97 -7.53 4.27
N GLN A 522 17.22 -6.25 4.49
CA GLN A 522 18.47 -5.57 4.22
C GLN A 522 19.25 -5.36 5.51
N ALA A 523 20.56 -5.62 5.46
CA ALA A 523 21.48 -5.37 6.56
C ALA A 523 21.78 -3.87 6.70
N VAL A 524 21.82 -3.38 7.94
CA VAL A 524 22.06 -1.96 8.23
C VAL A 524 23.28 -1.84 9.13
N GLY A 525 24.33 -1.22 8.61
CA GLY A 525 25.53 -0.90 9.37
C GLY A 525 25.40 0.42 10.12
N SER A 526 26.25 0.61 11.13
CA SER A 526 26.35 1.88 11.86
C SER A 526 27.01 3.00 11.05
N ARG A 527 27.78 2.66 10.00
CA ARG A 527 28.44 3.60 9.07
C ARG A 527 28.51 3.00 7.66
N ASP A 528 28.50 3.88 6.66
CA ASP A 528 28.63 3.50 5.26
C ASP A 528 29.94 2.75 4.99
N GLY A 529 29.85 1.66 4.20
CA GLY A 529 31.01 0.88 3.78
C GLY A 529 31.58 -0.08 4.83
N GLN A 530 30.98 -0.19 6.02
CA GLN A 530 31.35 -1.21 7.00
C GLN A 530 30.49 -2.47 6.88
N ALA A 531 30.98 -3.57 7.45
CA ALA A 531 30.16 -4.74 7.68
C ALA A 531 29.05 -4.37 8.68
N ALA A 532 27.80 -4.55 8.27
CA ALA A 532 26.66 -4.44 9.16
C ALA A 532 26.70 -5.54 10.23
N TYR A 533 26.94 -6.78 9.80
CA TYR A 533 27.11 -7.93 10.70
C TYR A 533 28.42 -8.65 10.39
N ARG A 534 29.16 -9.03 11.43
CA ARG A 534 30.38 -9.82 11.29
C ARG A 534 30.07 -11.31 11.25
N ALA A 535 30.94 -12.09 10.63
CA ALA A 535 30.83 -13.54 10.63
C ALA A 535 30.69 -14.08 12.05
N GLY A 536 29.68 -14.91 12.29
CA GLY A 536 29.36 -15.50 13.58
C GLY A 536 28.43 -14.67 14.48
N GLU A 537 28.11 -13.43 14.14
CA GLU A 537 27.16 -12.62 14.92
C GLU A 537 25.72 -13.11 14.74
N ILE A 538 24.93 -12.98 15.80
CA ILE A 538 23.47 -13.18 15.77
C ILE A 538 22.81 -11.89 15.29
N ILE A 539 22.15 -11.98 14.14
CA ILE A 539 21.40 -10.89 13.52
C ILE A 539 20.06 -10.71 14.24
N GLY A 540 19.40 -11.83 14.55
CA GLY A 540 18.20 -11.89 15.37
C GLY A 540 17.58 -13.28 15.37
N PHE A 541 16.30 -13.36 15.69
CA PHE A 541 15.61 -14.63 15.92
C PHE A 541 14.37 -14.73 15.06
N LEU A 542 14.12 -15.91 14.50
CA LEU A 542 12.87 -16.21 13.83
C LEU A 542 11.82 -16.58 14.88
N ILE A 543 10.67 -15.92 14.79
CA ILE A 543 9.55 -16.12 15.71
C ILE A 543 8.33 -16.65 14.96
N GLY A 544 7.61 -17.58 15.56
CA GLY A 544 6.31 -18.04 15.06
C GLY A 544 5.55 -18.97 16.01
N ASP A 545 4.48 -19.56 15.48
CA ASP A 545 3.68 -20.55 16.18
C ASP A 545 4.37 -21.90 16.21
N ILE A 546 4.38 -22.54 17.38
CA ILE A 546 4.87 -23.90 17.55
C ILE A 546 3.74 -24.88 17.22
N VAL A 547 3.97 -25.72 16.22
CA VAL A 547 3.00 -26.71 15.73
C VAL A 547 3.66 -28.10 15.63
N PRO A 548 2.88 -29.20 15.61
CA PRO A 548 3.43 -30.54 15.45
C PRO A 548 4.29 -30.68 14.19
N SER A 549 5.34 -31.50 14.25
CA SER A 549 6.17 -31.78 13.08
C SER A 549 5.34 -32.43 11.96
N GLY A 550 5.65 -32.10 10.70
CA GLY A 550 4.92 -32.61 9.54
C GLY A 550 3.51 -32.06 9.33
N THR A 551 3.05 -31.10 10.16
CA THR A 551 1.70 -30.51 10.02
C THR A 551 1.58 -29.70 8.73
N PHE A 552 2.61 -28.92 8.39
CA PHE A 552 2.61 -28.09 7.19
C PHE A 552 3.81 -28.39 6.31
N GLN A 553 3.61 -28.25 5.00
CA GLN A 553 4.65 -28.38 3.98
C GLN A 553 4.64 -27.17 3.03
N ASP A 554 4.62 -25.97 3.62
CA ASP A 554 4.65 -24.69 2.91
C ASP A 554 6.00 -23.97 3.12
N SER A 555 6.21 -22.85 2.43
CA SER A 555 7.44 -22.06 2.52
C SER A 555 7.51 -21.14 3.74
N GLN A 556 6.50 -21.16 4.61
CA GLN A 556 6.38 -20.28 5.79
C GLN A 556 6.48 -21.06 7.10
N THR A 557 6.81 -22.34 7.02
CA THR A 557 6.94 -23.25 8.16
C THR A 557 8.32 -23.90 8.12
N LEU A 558 9.00 -23.92 9.27
CA LEU A 558 10.32 -24.51 9.40
C LEU A 558 10.34 -25.62 10.43
N ASP A 559 10.97 -26.73 10.09
CA ASP A 559 11.26 -27.79 11.05
C ASP A 559 12.23 -27.28 12.12
N PHE A 560 11.96 -27.66 13.37
CA PHE A 560 12.74 -27.27 14.53
C PHE A 560 13.39 -28.50 15.15
N ALA A 561 14.71 -28.61 14.99
CA ALA A 561 15.49 -29.69 15.56
C ALA A 561 16.03 -29.34 16.95
N ARG A 562 16.14 -30.34 17.84
CA ARG A 562 16.74 -30.17 19.17
C ARG A 562 18.18 -30.71 19.18
N PRO A 563 19.21 -29.83 19.17
CA PRO A 563 20.61 -30.26 19.04
C PRO A 563 21.15 -30.94 20.30
N ASP A 564 20.43 -30.87 21.42
CA ASP A 564 20.75 -31.55 22.67
C ASP A 564 20.26 -33.00 22.75
N PHE A 565 19.41 -33.42 21.81
CA PHE A 565 18.93 -34.79 21.72
C PHE A 565 19.80 -35.61 20.75
N CYS A 566 19.89 -36.92 21.01
CA CYS A 566 20.60 -37.84 20.12
C CYS A 566 19.96 -37.83 18.73
N GLU A 567 20.77 -37.79 17.67
CA GLU A 567 20.35 -37.69 16.26
C GLU A 567 19.67 -36.35 15.88
N GLU A 568 19.65 -35.36 16.77
CA GLU A 568 19.06 -34.04 16.55
C GLU A 568 17.66 -34.08 15.89
N PRO A 569 16.68 -34.79 16.48
CA PRO A 569 15.37 -34.99 15.89
C PRO A 569 14.62 -33.68 15.73
N VAL A 570 13.79 -33.61 14.68
CA VAL A 570 12.78 -32.57 14.52
C VAL A 570 11.67 -32.79 15.56
N VAL A 571 11.57 -31.90 16.53
CA VAL A 571 10.59 -32.01 17.62
C VAL A 571 9.30 -31.26 17.36
N CYS A 572 9.34 -30.21 16.54
CA CYS A 572 8.18 -29.41 16.16
C CYS A 572 8.45 -28.65 14.86
N GLN A 573 7.47 -27.88 14.43
CA GLN A 573 7.57 -26.89 13.36
C GLN A 573 7.31 -25.48 13.91
N ILE A 574 8.01 -24.47 13.39
CA ILE A 574 7.77 -23.05 13.63
C ILE A 574 7.06 -22.46 12.41
N ARG A 575 5.79 -22.10 12.56
CA ARG A 575 4.96 -21.52 11.50
C ARG A 575 4.87 -20.01 11.66
N CYS A 576 5.35 -19.25 10.67
CA CYS A 576 5.47 -17.80 10.76
C CYS A 576 4.30 -17.02 10.10
N VAL A 577 3.24 -17.71 9.67
CA VAL A 577 2.15 -17.12 8.87
C VAL A 577 1.25 -16.19 9.70
N GLU A 578 0.72 -16.71 10.81
CA GLU A 578 -0.28 -16.04 11.65
C GLU A 578 0.40 -15.15 12.71
N ILE A 579 1.48 -15.67 13.28
CA ILE A 579 2.27 -15.05 14.33
C ILE A 579 3.72 -15.09 13.86
N GLY A 580 4.40 -13.95 13.83
CA GLY A 580 5.80 -13.89 13.46
C GLY A 580 6.38 -12.48 13.46
N ASN A 581 7.69 -12.39 13.27
CA ASN A 581 8.40 -11.13 13.12
C ASN A 581 8.96 -11.00 11.69
N SER A 582 9.66 -9.90 11.40
CA SER A 582 10.17 -9.62 10.05
C SER A 582 11.22 -10.62 9.55
N PHE A 583 11.83 -11.44 10.41
CA PHE A 583 12.81 -12.46 10.01
C PHE A 583 12.20 -13.56 9.13
N ARG A 584 10.86 -13.71 9.12
CA ARG A 584 10.17 -14.59 8.17
C ARG A 584 10.26 -14.13 6.71
N LEU A 585 10.69 -12.89 6.48
CA LEU A 585 10.87 -12.31 5.14
C LEU A 585 12.29 -12.55 4.60
N ILE A 586 13.17 -13.28 5.29
CA ILE A 586 14.51 -13.54 4.77
C ILE A 586 14.38 -14.41 3.51
N ASN A 587 15.02 -13.96 2.43
CA ASN A 587 14.97 -14.68 1.17
C ASN A 587 15.94 -15.86 1.14
N HIS A 588 15.56 -16.88 0.36
CA HIS A 588 16.43 -18.00 0.06
C HIS A 588 17.63 -17.56 -0.80
N SER A 589 18.81 -18.12 -0.53
CA SER A 589 19.95 -18.10 -1.45
C SER A 589 20.72 -19.42 -1.40
N CYS A 590 21.20 -19.89 -2.55
CA CYS A 590 22.12 -21.02 -2.65
C CYS A 590 23.55 -20.66 -2.20
N ARG A 591 23.87 -19.37 -2.08
CA ARG A 591 25.09 -18.83 -1.44
C ARG A 591 24.68 -17.84 -0.33
N PRO A 592 24.16 -18.35 0.80
CA PRO A 592 23.52 -17.49 1.78
C PRO A 592 24.54 -16.72 2.65
N SER A 593 24.17 -15.49 3.03
CA SER A 593 24.97 -14.63 3.91
C SER A 593 24.78 -14.94 5.41
N ALA A 594 23.75 -15.71 5.73
CA ALA A 594 23.44 -16.19 7.08
C ALA A 594 22.94 -17.64 7.06
N ARG A 595 22.86 -18.25 8.24
CA ARG A 595 22.25 -19.57 8.46
C ARG A 595 21.34 -19.55 9.67
N LEU A 596 20.35 -20.43 9.66
CA LEU A 596 19.48 -20.70 10.80
C LEU A 596 20.17 -21.70 11.72
N VAL A 597 20.24 -21.40 13.02
CA VAL A 597 20.86 -22.25 14.04
C VAL A 597 20.07 -22.22 15.33
N GLN A 598 20.05 -23.36 16.02
CA GLN A 598 19.31 -23.53 17.25
C GLN A 598 20.23 -23.15 18.40
N VAL A 599 19.83 -22.16 19.19
CA VAL A 599 20.63 -21.66 20.32
C VAL A 599 19.77 -21.59 21.58
N ARG A 600 20.40 -21.61 22.74
CA ARG A 600 19.69 -21.43 24.01
C ARG A 600 19.54 -19.94 24.29
N ALA A 601 18.31 -19.48 24.45
CA ALA A 601 18.02 -18.12 24.84
C ALA A 601 16.74 -18.06 25.65
N SER A 602 16.74 -17.28 26.73
CA SER A 602 15.52 -17.03 27.52
C SER A 602 14.81 -18.32 27.97
N GLY A 603 15.58 -19.34 28.36
CA GLY A 603 15.06 -20.62 28.89
C GLY A 603 14.55 -21.61 27.84
N ARG A 604 14.73 -21.32 26.55
CA ARG A 604 14.29 -22.15 25.43
C ARG A 604 15.39 -22.31 24.39
N TYR A 605 15.26 -23.33 23.55
CA TYR A 605 15.91 -23.35 22.25
C TYR A 605 15.13 -22.45 21.29
N VAL A 606 15.83 -21.61 20.53
CA VAL A 606 15.23 -20.70 19.55
C VAL A 606 16.00 -20.73 18.24
N THR A 607 15.32 -20.46 17.13
CA THR A 607 15.94 -20.35 15.80
C THR A 607 16.58 -18.98 15.65
N ALA A 608 17.90 -18.91 15.75
CA ALA A 608 18.67 -17.69 15.53
C ALA A 608 19.16 -17.60 14.08
N VAL A 609 19.18 -16.38 13.54
CA VAL A 609 19.79 -16.05 12.26
C VAL A 609 21.22 -15.61 12.52
N LYS A 610 22.18 -16.46 12.18
CA LYS A 610 23.62 -16.26 12.42
C LYS A 610 24.35 -15.96 11.13
N ALA A 611 25.07 -14.85 11.07
CA ALA A 611 25.88 -14.48 9.91
C ALA A 611 26.96 -15.53 9.63
N THR A 612 27.09 -16.00 8.39
CA THR A 612 28.11 -16.97 7.96
C THR A 612 29.39 -16.28 7.48
N SER A 613 29.26 -15.07 6.97
CA SER A 613 30.33 -14.18 6.54
C SER A 613 30.11 -12.77 7.08
N ASN A 614 31.06 -11.87 6.83
CA ASN A 614 30.78 -10.44 7.02
C ASN A 614 29.72 -10.02 6.01
N ILE A 615 28.63 -9.42 6.48
CA ILE A 615 27.52 -8.94 5.66
C ILE A 615 27.71 -7.43 5.51
N PRO A 616 27.97 -6.92 4.29
CA PRO A 616 28.12 -5.49 4.08
C PRO A 616 26.79 -4.78 4.31
N ASP A 617 26.90 -3.56 4.79
CA ASP A 617 25.78 -2.66 4.92
C ASP A 617 25.09 -2.40 3.55
N GLY A 618 23.75 -2.39 3.55
CA GLY A 618 22.93 -2.32 2.34
C GLY A 618 22.71 -3.65 1.62
N ALA A 619 23.43 -4.72 1.99
CA ALA A 619 23.25 -6.03 1.36
C ALA A 619 21.98 -6.75 1.86
N GLN A 620 21.46 -7.63 1.01
CA GLN A 620 20.36 -8.52 1.39
C GLN A 620 20.86 -9.60 2.35
N ILE A 621 20.10 -9.83 3.43
CA ILE A 621 20.31 -10.96 4.34
C ILE A 621 19.57 -12.15 3.73
N THR A 622 20.27 -13.27 3.54
CA THR A 622 19.72 -14.49 2.93
C THR A 622 20.12 -15.72 3.73
N VAL A 623 19.27 -16.75 3.71
CA VAL A 623 19.53 -18.06 4.31
C VAL A 623 19.29 -19.16 3.28
N SER A 624 19.83 -20.36 3.52
CA SER A 624 19.39 -21.54 2.78
C SER A 624 18.31 -22.25 3.59
N TYR A 625 17.15 -22.42 2.97
CA TYR A 625 16.05 -23.25 3.49
C TYR A 625 16.18 -24.73 3.07
N GLY A 626 17.35 -25.13 2.55
CA GLY A 626 17.62 -26.52 2.17
C GLY A 626 17.03 -26.93 0.82
N ARG A 627 17.15 -28.22 0.51
CA ARG A 627 16.73 -28.83 -0.77
C ARG A 627 15.22 -28.86 -0.96
N ASP A 628 14.47 -28.79 0.13
CA ASP A 628 13.00 -28.80 0.12
C ASP A 628 12.40 -27.40 -0.06
N TRP A 629 13.22 -26.37 -0.33
CA TRP A 629 12.75 -25.04 -0.70
C TRP A 629 11.98 -25.10 -2.04
N LYS A 630 10.65 -24.96 -1.97
CA LYS A 630 9.73 -25.28 -3.07
C LYS A 630 9.56 -24.21 -4.15
N ALA A 631 10.31 -23.11 -4.12
CA ALA A 631 10.22 -22.08 -5.17
C ALA A 631 11.12 -22.46 -6.36
N ASN A 632 10.50 -22.94 -7.45
CA ASN A 632 11.19 -23.37 -8.67
C ASN A 632 10.83 -22.43 -9.85
N PRO A 633 11.81 -21.85 -10.57
CA PRO A 633 13.26 -21.88 -10.31
C PRO A 633 13.66 -21.03 -9.11
N CYS A 634 14.80 -21.37 -8.49
CA CYS A 634 15.45 -20.52 -7.51
C CYS A 634 15.80 -19.18 -8.17
N LEU A 635 15.28 -18.08 -7.63
CA LEU A 635 15.49 -16.74 -8.17
C LEU A 635 16.71 -16.03 -7.57
N CYS A 636 17.55 -16.73 -6.79
CA CYS A 636 18.75 -16.11 -6.22
C CYS A 636 19.76 -15.78 -7.32
N GLU A 637 20.58 -14.74 -7.12
CA GLU A 637 21.55 -14.27 -8.12
C GLU A 637 22.43 -15.40 -8.65
N SER A 638 22.87 -16.32 -7.79
CA SER A 638 23.73 -17.45 -8.16
C SER A 638 23.08 -18.52 -9.04
N CYS A 639 21.76 -18.49 -9.21
CA CYS A 639 21.01 -19.40 -10.10
C CYS A 639 20.41 -18.69 -11.32
N GLN A 640 20.51 -17.36 -11.36
CA GLN A 640 20.12 -16.54 -12.52
C GLN A 640 21.30 -16.27 -13.46
N GLU A 641 22.53 -16.40 -12.96
CA GLU A 641 23.77 -16.58 -13.74
C GLU A 641 23.85 -17.98 -14.34
#